data_AF-A0A8S1HMD2-F1
#
_entry.id   AF-A0A8S1HMD2-F1
#
_cell.length_a   1.000
_cell.length_b   1.000
_cell.length_c   1.000
_cell.angle_alpha   90.00
_cell.angle_beta   90.00
_cell.angle_gamma   90.00
#
_symmetry.space_group_name_H-M   'P 1'
#
loop_
_entity.id
_entity.type
_entity.pdbx_description
1 polymer ?
#
loop_
_entity_poly.entity_id
_entity_poly.type
_entity_poly.pdbx_seq_one_letter_code
_entity_poly.pdbx_strand_id
1 'polypeptide(L)'
;MQNGIWVSKICFSPSHKSLIAYIFMLTSNAAENVGIDAIEFYFPRNYVEQTDLEKFDSVSSGKYTIGLGQQEMGFCADNEDIVSISLTATSNLLEKYNIDKDSIGCLVVGTETLIDKSKSVKTALMELFGGNTDIEGVDVKNACFGGTQALLHAIDWIYVKYPYEKRCAIVVLADIAIYDSGPARCTGGAGAVAVLIKPNAAIPIDRFSSSVCMKNTWDFYKPIGAKVTEYPVVNGQDSLHSYVLAVQTCYNTYREKVKRIHGKNVKLDDFSAIFFHCPFTKLVRKALAILSDLDKHNTSESFDGIELMNNRVLMDNSIKTSEQLWKEKTDDFLVFNRRIGNMYTPSLFAQFMAFLTSTDWLSEPREPSMLFFAYGSGFASAIFSARICLESPALPKLQEVARAAFKRLDERKRFSAEDFTRVLKMREDLLHSEVPFTPKATDCADLDLKLPVLMARSRSSDSSEGSQNHYSEDEGRSHRKSPPKSKSKARRRNDDDDYSRDSRPRKKERRSESREDRRRHSRTRSPSPHRGSRSSRSSRNNDSKHRGSARSSRPAFSSSLTNIGPPAIDQNDFDSWMGILSNIENQKDNDYVREKYWQFLDRYPYCYGFWQKFAEFEKRQGNLTEALKVWEKSILAIPLSIDLWLGFLAFMRELSQGMNEKEEEIRELYERALSIAGLEFQSDRLWLDAIGWEQHQYVQALLSGRHDASAVHVGKLFDRLLATPTAAHSTHITRYAAYINGIEPDVLLTDEEYEDVLSKARKNVTTGIDDLFRDEEVTRFVKLAEDGRTWVQVDPSASEEEGVRIVVGREKKHDADLLHFMRYEILDRRQKLHQDTALFTAKRLNFENQIKRPYFHVKPLEFHQLLNWIAYLDFEIQEGEDERVNVLFERCLIACALYEEFWIKYARWMWAQRKSESKVRDIYQRASVHVGNSAQLAIARASFEEARGDFEGAIEVLEKFKRQYPGFVVVEMRILSTMRRQVESEKNSNYADVITAYEKLIYAPDTSRHLSSFYAEKLARFLAKVRNDRKAADKVLRKAIERDYDNIKLFLQVIDLVYSTEEMSETSVLDAFDFALKSQLGLEDKIRISQRKLDFLEELSSDVELIEEHEVYHYSLVSQLPATAPIRTRFMNGNGRLPMAPMQWGMGGVPQQMGQVMNQQPVFAPTVVQAQIQPPVQLQIVENVASVASVGQTPETFNSPIAVAESTPME
;
A
#
# COMPACT_ATOMS: atom_id res chain seq x y z
N MET A 1 -19.32 -15.28 32.25
CA MET A 1 -18.49 -15.12 33.46
C MET A 1 -17.94 -16.48 33.90
N GLN A 2 -16.62 -16.66 33.96
CA GLN A 2 -15.88 -17.61 34.82
C GLN A 2 -14.38 -17.49 34.47
N ASN A 3 -13.50 -17.40 35.49
CA ASN A 3 -12.02 -17.24 35.49
C ASN A 3 -11.48 -16.06 36.33
N GLY A 4 -12.34 -15.28 36.99
CA GLY A 4 -11.94 -14.56 38.19
C GLY A 4 -11.74 -15.51 39.39
N ILE A 5 -11.01 -15.06 40.41
CA ILE A 5 -10.73 -15.75 41.69
C ILE A 5 -9.70 -16.91 41.58
N TRP A 6 -8.40 -16.59 41.61
CA TRP A 6 -7.36 -17.45 42.23
C TRP A 6 -6.13 -16.70 42.80
N VAL A 7 -6.22 -15.38 43.03
CA VAL A 7 -5.11 -14.56 43.57
C VAL A 7 -5.54 -13.76 44.80
N SER A 8 -5.72 -14.43 45.95
CA SER A 8 -6.06 -13.78 47.22
C SER A 8 -5.33 -14.34 48.46
N LYS A 9 -4.48 -15.37 48.31
CA LYS A 9 -3.74 -16.02 49.42
C LYS A 9 -2.30 -16.40 49.09
N ILE A 10 -1.57 -15.53 48.39
CA ILE A 10 -0.11 -15.66 48.17
C ILE A 10 0.57 -14.37 48.61
N CYS A 11 1.46 -14.46 49.60
CA CYS A 11 2.22 -13.32 50.13
C CYS A 11 3.38 -12.97 49.20
N PHE A 12 3.09 -12.22 48.15
CA PHE A 12 4.07 -11.74 47.18
C PHE A 12 4.93 -10.57 47.70
N SER A 13 6.19 -10.52 47.25
CA SER A 13 7.15 -9.45 47.55
C SER A 13 6.69 -8.09 46.98
N PRO A 14 7.24 -6.95 47.46
CA PRO A 14 6.88 -5.62 46.93
C PRO A 14 7.05 -5.50 45.40
N SER A 15 8.11 -6.09 44.85
CA SER A 15 8.34 -6.17 43.39
C SER A 15 7.23 -6.92 42.64
N HIS A 16 6.74 -8.04 43.18
CA HIS A 16 5.62 -8.77 42.61
C HIS A 16 4.29 -8.04 42.80
N LYS A 17 4.12 -7.27 43.89
CA LYS A 17 2.95 -6.37 44.03
C LYS A 17 2.94 -5.29 42.95
N SER A 18 4.09 -4.73 42.58
CA SER A 18 4.19 -3.78 41.46
C SER A 18 3.84 -4.43 40.12
N LEU A 19 4.34 -5.64 39.84
CA LEU A 19 4.00 -6.37 38.60
C LEU A 19 2.52 -6.77 38.56
N ILE A 20 1.96 -7.23 39.67
CA ILE A 20 0.53 -7.56 39.78
C ILE A 20 -0.32 -6.29 39.67
N ALA A 21 0.09 -5.16 40.27
CA ALA A 21 -0.60 -3.88 40.10
C ALA A 21 -0.53 -3.36 38.66
N TYR A 22 0.59 -3.55 37.96
CA TYR A 22 0.75 -3.20 36.55
C TYR A 22 -0.15 -4.09 35.65
N ILE A 23 -0.16 -5.40 35.87
CA ILE A 23 -1.07 -6.34 35.18
C ILE A 23 -2.53 -6.01 35.49
N PHE A 24 -2.86 -5.71 36.76
CA PHE A 24 -4.21 -5.34 37.17
C PHE A 24 -4.64 -3.96 36.63
N MET A 25 -3.71 -3.01 36.48
CA MET A 25 -3.95 -1.73 35.80
C MET A 25 -4.22 -1.94 34.31
N LEU A 26 -3.44 -2.81 33.64
CA LEU A 26 -3.64 -3.20 32.24
C LEU A 26 -4.97 -3.94 32.02
N THR A 27 -5.43 -4.77 32.97
CA THR A 27 -6.71 -5.50 32.82
C THR A 27 -7.93 -4.73 33.34
N SER A 28 -7.79 -3.81 34.30
CA SER A 28 -8.93 -3.02 34.83
C SER A 28 -9.26 -1.76 34.02
N ASN A 29 -8.35 -1.29 33.14
CA ASN A 29 -8.62 -0.22 32.17
C ASN A 29 -8.84 -0.72 30.73
N ALA A 30 -8.81 -2.05 30.50
CA ALA A 30 -9.03 -2.61 29.17
C ALA A 30 -10.44 -2.31 28.65
N ALA A 31 -10.55 -1.94 27.38
CA ALA A 31 -11.83 -1.73 26.72
C ALA A 31 -12.53 -3.08 26.46
N GLU A 32 -13.46 -3.48 27.33
CA GLU A 32 -14.30 -4.67 27.09
C GLU A 32 -15.51 -4.36 26.19
N ASN A 33 -16.01 -5.39 25.50
CA ASN A 33 -17.27 -5.35 24.74
C ASN A 33 -17.39 -4.16 23.77
N VAL A 34 -16.32 -3.88 23.02
CA VAL A 34 -16.27 -2.79 22.03
C VAL A 34 -17.19 -3.09 20.85
N GLY A 35 -17.96 -2.10 20.43
CA GLY A 35 -18.85 -2.20 19.28
C GLY A 35 -19.80 -1.01 19.14
N ILE A 36 -20.91 -1.22 18.43
CA ILE A 36 -21.87 -0.16 18.09
C ILE A 36 -22.84 0.06 19.26
N ASP A 37 -22.99 1.31 19.70
CA ASP A 37 -23.92 1.69 20.76
C ASP A 37 -24.99 2.70 20.32
N ALA A 38 -24.68 3.53 19.31
CA ALA A 38 -25.64 4.37 18.61
C ALA A 38 -25.52 4.15 17.09
N ILE A 39 -26.63 4.25 16.37
CA ILE A 39 -26.68 4.17 14.90
C ILE A 39 -27.70 5.17 14.35
N GLU A 40 -27.37 5.79 13.23
CA GLU A 40 -28.30 6.56 12.40
C GLU A 40 -28.16 6.08 10.96
N PHE A 41 -29.27 6.08 10.22
CA PHE A 41 -29.31 5.67 8.82
C PHE A 41 -30.04 6.72 8.00
N TYR A 42 -29.34 7.31 7.02
CA TYR A 42 -29.86 8.24 6.03
C TYR A 42 -29.92 7.59 4.64
N PHE A 43 -30.92 7.99 3.84
CA PHE A 43 -31.08 7.66 2.44
C PHE A 43 -31.89 8.78 1.76
N PRO A 44 -31.69 9.07 0.46
CA PRO A 44 -32.42 10.11 -0.24
C PRO A 44 -33.93 9.95 -0.22
N ARG A 45 -34.64 11.07 -0.33
CA ARG A 45 -36.11 11.09 -0.41
C ARG A 45 -36.65 10.65 -1.77
N ASN A 46 -35.83 10.72 -2.82
CA ASN A 46 -36.25 10.43 -4.20
C ASN A 46 -36.01 8.95 -4.53
N TYR A 47 -36.97 8.32 -5.21
CA TYR A 47 -36.82 6.95 -5.69
C TYR A 47 -37.52 6.72 -7.04
N VAL A 48 -37.05 5.72 -7.79
CA VAL A 48 -37.69 5.21 -9.01
C VAL A 48 -38.09 3.74 -8.80
N GLU A 49 -39.25 3.35 -9.33
CA GLU A 49 -39.71 1.95 -9.31
C GLU A 49 -38.91 1.09 -10.29
N GLN A 50 -38.51 -0.09 -9.84
CA GLN A 50 -37.90 -1.08 -10.73
C GLN A 50 -38.91 -1.61 -11.77
N THR A 51 -40.21 -1.57 -11.45
CA THR A 51 -41.29 -1.91 -12.42
C THR A 51 -41.48 -0.85 -13.50
N ASP A 52 -41.06 0.40 -13.28
CA ASP A 52 -41.10 1.45 -14.31
C ASP A 52 -39.80 1.45 -15.13
N LEU A 53 -38.64 1.23 -14.48
CA LEU A 53 -37.39 0.96 -15.19
C LEU A 53 -37.46 -0.28 -16.09
N GLU A 54 -38.16 -1.35 -15.68
CA GLU A 54 -38.39 -2.52 -16.53
C GLU A 54 -39.08 -2.17 -17.86
N LYS A 55 -40.01 -1.20 -17.84
CA LYS A 55 -40.72 -0.73 -19.04
C LYS A 55 -39.85 0.22 -19.87
N PHE A 56 -39.19 1.17 -19.21
CA PHE A 56 -38.37 2.20 -19.84
C PHE A 56 -37.14 1.62 -20.55
N ASP A 57 -36.42 0.70 -19.89
CA ASP A 57 -35.30 -0.03 -20.49
C ASP A 57 -35.77 -1.07 -21.55
N SER A 58 -37.08 -1.18 -21.82
CA SER A 58 -37.70 -2.12 -22.76
C SER A 58 -37.33 -3.60 -22.48
N VAL A 59 -37.33 -4.00 -21.21
CA VAL A 59 -36.94 -5.34 -20.77
C VAL A 59 -38.13 -6.21 -20.37
N SER A 60 -37.94 -7.53 -20.37
CA SER A 60 -38.94 -8.48 -19.88
C SER A 60 -39.33 -8.18 -18.43
N SER A 61 -40.63 -8.04 -18.14
CA SER A 61 -41.08 -7.86 -16.76
C SER A 61 -40.60 -9.00 -15.86
N GLY A 62 -40.17 -8.67 -14.64
CA GLY A 62 -39.49 -9.58 -13.73
C GLY A 62 -37.96 -9.54 -13.83
N LYS A 63 -37.35 -8.90 -14.84
CA LYS A 63 -35.87 -8.87 -14.99
C LYS A 63 -35.17 -8.23 -13.78
N TYR A 64 -35.70 -7.12 -13.27
CA TYR A 64 -35.14 -6.42 -12.12
C TYR A 64 -35.84 -6.87 -10.83
N THR A 65 -37.17 -6.97 -10.86
CA THR A 65 -38.01 -7.32 -9.71
C THR A 65 -37.90 -8.76 -9.23
N ILE A 66 -37.60 -9.72 -10.12
CA ILE A 66 -37.43 -11.15 -9.78
C ILE A 66 -35.99 -11.63 -10.07
N GLY A 67 -35.40 -11.15 -11.17
CA GLY A 67 -34.05 -11.52 -11.60
C GLY A 67 -32.95 -10.96 -10.70
N LEU A 68 -33.04 -9.69 -10.33
CA LEU A 68 -32.16 -9.05 -9.33
C LEU A 68 -32.78 -9.09 -7.92
N GLY A 69 -34.12 -9.00 -7.84
CA GLY A 69 -34.89 -8.97 -6.60
C GLY A 69 -35.09 -7.56 -6.02
N GLN A 70 -34.94 -6.52 -6.83
CA GLN A 70 -35.06 -5.11 -6.42
C GLN A 70 -36.49 -4.59 -6.67
N GLN A 71 -37.00 -3.73 -5.78
CA GLN A 71 -38.36 -3.16 -5.87
C GLN A 71 -38.31 -1.67 -6.24
N GLU A 72 -37.52 -0.89 -5.51
CA GLU A 72 -37.40 0.56 -5.62
C GLU A 72 -35.91 0.92 -5.56
N MET A 73 -35.48 2.02 -6.18
CA MET A 73 -34.09 2.47 -6.18
C MET A 73 -34.01 3.94 -5.79
N GLY A 74 -33.32 4.25 -4.69
CA GLY A 74 -33.17 5.62 -4.17
C GLY A 74 -31.98 6.33 -4.80
N PHE A 75 -32.10 7.64 -5.04
CA PHE A 75 -31.02 8.41 -5.70
C PHE A 75 -30.99 9.87 -5.24
N CYS A 76 -29.79 10.45 -5.30
CA CYS A 76 -29.53 11.87 -5.03
C CYS A 76 -29.85 12.73 -6.26
N ALA A 77 -30.45 13.91 -6.05
CA ALA A 77 -30.57 14.94 -7.08
C ALA A 77 -29.36 15.91 -7.02
N ASP A 78 -29.50 17.13 -7.54
CA ASP A 78 -28.45 18.16 -7.54
C ASP A 78 -28.17 18.79 -6.16
N ASN A 79 -29.06 18.57 -5.19
CA ASN A 79 -28.96 19.02 -3.81
C ASN A 79 -28.33 17.98 -2.85
N GLU A 80 -28.02 16.77 -3.31
CA GLU A 80 -27.48 15.69 -2.47
C GLU A 80 -26.14 15.16 -3.04
N ASP A 81 -25.10 15.17 -2.21
CA ASP A 81 -23.77 14.64 -2.52
C ASP A 81 -23.21 13.81 -1.35
N ILE A 82 -22.00 13.27 -1.51
CA ILE A 82 -21.36 12.43 -0.49
C ILE A 82 -21.12 13.16 0.83
N VAL A 83 -20.89 14.48 0.81
CA VAL A 83 -20.68 15.30 2.00
C VAL A 83 -22.01 15.58 2.69
N SER A 84 -23.04 16.00 1.96
CA SER A 84 -24.34 16.37 2.55
C SER A 84 -25.08 15.18 3.15
N ILE A 85 -25.03 13.99 2.54
CA ILE A 85 -25.59 12.77 3.16
C ILE A 85 -24.80 12.32 4.40
N SER A 86 -23.48 12.53 4.41
CA SER A 86 -22.61 12.19 5.55
C SER A 86 -22.78 13.16 6.71
N LEU A 87 -22.87 14.48 6.44
CA LEU A 87 -23.22 15.51 7.40
C LEU A 87 -24.60 15.22 8.01
N THR A 88 -25.59 14.91 7.16
CA THR A 88 -26.96 14.63 7.62
C THR A 88 -27.01 13.41 8.54
N ALA A 89 -26.35 12.30 8.19
CA ALA A 89 -26.27 11.12 9.06
C ALA A 89 -25.54 11.41 10.39
N THR A 90 -24.45 12.19 10.34
CA THR A 90 -23.63 12.50 11.52
C THR A 90 -24.34 13.48 12.47
N SER A 91 -24.97 14.55 11.95
CA SER A 91 -25.74 15.51 12.76
C SER A 91 -26.93 14.81 13.44
N ASN A 92 -27.70 14.02 12.69
CA ASN A 92 -28.79 13.22 13.25
C ASN A 92 -28.33 12.24 14.33
N LEU A 93 -27.15 11.60 14.18
CA LEU A 93 -26.57 10.74 15.21
C LEU A 93 -26.26 11.53 16.48
N LEU A 94 -25.55 12.66 16.36
CA LEU A 94 -25.17 13.52 17.48
C LEU A 94 -26.41 14.05 18.24
N GLU A 95 -27.41 14.53 17.51
CA GLU A 95 -28.63 15.11 18.07
C GLU A 95 -29.54 14.05 18.73
N LYS A 96 -29.88 12.96 18.04
CA LYS A 96 -30.88 11.99 18.53
C LYS A 96 -30.41 11.19 19.74
N TYR A 97 -29.10 11.04 19.89
CA TYR A 97 -28.48 10.38 21.03
C TYR A 97 -27.92 11.36 22.08
N ASN A 98 -28.00 12.68 21.82
CA ASN A 98 -27.41 13.74 22.65
C ASN A 98 -25.93 13.43 22.98
N ILE A 99 -25.15 13.15 21.94
CA ILE A 99 -23.72 12.84 22.05
C ILE A 99 -22.96 14.15 22.25
N ASP A 100 -22.14 14.19 23.31
CA ASP A 100 -21.20 15.27 23.55
C ASP A 100 -20.09 15.26 22.50
N LYS A 101 -19.87 16.41 21.85
CA LYS A 101 -18.89 16.58 20.76
C LYS A 101 -17.46 16.45 21.27
N ASP A 102 -17.20 16.86 22.51
CA ASP A 102 -15.87 16.78 23.14
C ASP A 102 -15.55 15.34 23.59
N SER A 103 -16.56 14.49 23.72
CA SER A 103 -16.40 13.07 24.02
C SER A 103 -15.91 12.23 22.83
N ILE A 104 -15.74 12.81 21.64
CA ILE A 104 -15.29 12.11 20.43
C ILE A 104 -13.79 12.40 20.18
N GLY A 105 -13.02 11.34 19.97
CA GLY A 105 -11.56 11.41 19.71
C GLY A 105 -11.14 10.80 18.38
N CYS A 106 -12.05 10.18 17.64
CA CYS A 106 -11.79 9.63 16.31
C CYS A 106 -13.05 9.67 15.45
N LEU A 107 -12.91 10.04 14.17
CA LEU A 107 -13.95 10.08 13.16
C LEU A 107 -13.38 9.50 11.87
N VAL A 108 -13.93 8.37 11.42
CA VAL A 108 -13.47 7.67 10.21
C VAL A 108 -14.62 7.58 9.21
N VAL A 109 -14.39 8.02 7.97
CA VAL A 109 -15.38 7.86 6.90
C VAL A 109 -14.96 6.69 6.03
N GLY A 110 -15.91 5.87 5.57
CA GLY A 110 -15.66 4.86 4.56
C GLY A 110 -16.58 5.08 3.37
N THR A 111 -15.97 5.31 2.20
CA THR A 111 -16.69 5.63 0.95
C THR A 111 -15.86 5.23 -0.26
N GLU A 112 -16.53 4.99 -1.39
CA GLU A 112 -15.90 4.96 -2.71
C GLU A 112 -16.29 6.14 -3.62
N THR A 113 -17.29 6.92 -3.25
CA THR A 113 -17.79 8.11 -3.95
C THR A 113 -16.80 9.27 -3.77
N LEU A 114 -16.20 9.72 -4.86
CA LEU A 114 -15.02 10.61 -4.82
C LEU A 114 -15.31 11.94 -5.51
N ILE A 115 -15.53 12.99 -4.71
CA ILE A 115 -15.68 14.37 -5.21
C ILE A 115 -14.34 15.13 -5.26
N ASP A 116 -13.41 14.80 -4.36
CA ASP A 116 -12.04 15.35 -4.31
C ASP A 116 -11.04 14.19 -4.18
N LYS A 117 -9.83 14.36 -4.72
CA LYS A 117 -8.77 13.33 -4.76
C LYS A 117 -7.83 13.38 -3.55
N SER A 118 -7.94 14.40 -2.70
CA SER A 118 -7.06 14.67 -1.55
C SER A 118 -7.82 15.16 -0.32
N LYS A 119 -8.80 16.07 -0.47
CA LYS A 119 -9.64 16.51 0.65
C LYS A 119 -10.65 15.41 1.01
N SER A 120 -10.52 14.88 2.22
CA SER A 120 -11.39 13.83 2.74
C SER A 120 -12.75 14.39 3.19
N VAL A 121 -13.82 13.63 2.97
CA VAL A 121 -15.18 13.90 3.48
C VAL A 121 -15.16 14.13 4.98
N LYS A 122 -14.32 13.38 5.71
CA LYS A 122 -14.04 13.57 7.13
C LYS A 122 -13.71 15.02 7.50
N THR A 123 -12.97 15.76 6.67
CA THR A 123 -12.63 17.17 6.96
C THR A 123 -13.80 18.14 6.80
N ALA A 124 -14.82 17.80 6.02
CA ALA A 124 -16.07 18.58 5.99
C ALA A 124 -16.93 18.25 7.23
N LEU A 125 -16.96 16.99 7.67
CA LEU A 125 -17.67 16.59 8.89
C LEU A 125 -17.15 17.29 10.16
N MET A 126 -15.90 17.76 10.18
CA MET A 126 -15.34 18.52 11.31
C MET A 126 -16.11 19.82 11.64
N GLU A 127 -16.83 20.40 10.68
CA GLU A 127 -17.71 21.55 10.90
C GLU A 127 -18.77 21.28 11.98
N LEU A 128 -19.20 20.01 12.13
CA LEU A 128 -20.14 19.61 13.18
C LEU A 128 -19.54 19.64 14.59
N PHE A 129 -18.21 19.63 14.75
CA PHE A 129 -17.52 19.46 16.03
C PHE A 129 -17.05 20.79 16.66
N GLY A 130 -17.04 21.88 15.89
CA GLY A 130 -16.77 23.23 16.41
C GLY A 130 -15.38 23.37 16.99
N GLY A 131 -15.27 23.49 18.32
CA GLY A 131 -13.99 23.64 19.03
C GLY A 131 -13.18 22.35 19.17
N ASN A 132 -13.80 21.16 19.08
CA ASN A 132 -13.06 19.90 19.18
C ASN A 132 -12.39 19.55 17.84
N THR A 133 -11.15 20.02 17.67
CA THR A 133 -10.32 19.73 16.49
C THR A 133 -9.44 18.49 16.66
N ASP A 134 -9.23 18.00 17.90
CA ASP A 134 -8.39 16.84 18.20
C ASP A 134 -9.17 15.52 18.02
N ILE A 135 -9.54 15.25 16.77
CA ILE A 135 -10.27 14.05 16.38
C ILE A 135 -9.46 13.32 15.32
N GLU A 136 -8.94 12.13 15.65
CA GLU A 136 -8.19 11.28 14.70
C GLU A 136 -9.09 10.74 13.56
N GLY A 137 -8.49 10.01 12.61
CA GLY A 137 -9.20 9.40 11.49
C GLY A 137 -9.32 10.28 10.24
N VAL A 138 -9.60 9.62 9.12
CA VAL A 138 -9.68 10.15 7.74
C VAL A 138 -10.65 9.28 6.92
N ASP A 139 -10.74 9.50 5.60
CA ASP A 139 -11.49 8.62 4.70
C ASP A 139 -10.74 7.30 4.41
N VAL A 140 -11.49 6.21 4.25
CA VAL A 140 -10.99 4.85 3.98
C VAL A 140 -11.70 4.27 2.76
N LYS A 141 -10.95 3.92 1.72
CA LYS A 141 -11.50 3.54 0.40
C LYS A 141 -10.97 2.20 -0.11
N ASN A 142 -11.88 1.24 -0.30
CA ASN A 142 -11.71 0.09 -1.20
C ASN A 142 -13.10 -0.38 -1.65
N ALA A 143 -13.69 0.30 -2.63
CA ALA A 143 -15.07 0.08 -3.06
C ALA A 143 -16.05 0.02 -1.85
N CYS A 144 -17.11 -0.78 -1.96
CA CYS A 144 -18.05 -1.14 -0.90
C CYS A 144 -17.43 -1.66 0.43
N PHE A 145 -16.14 -2.03 0.47
CA PHE A 145 -15.48 -2.49 1.70
C PHE A 145 -15.01 -1.34 2.61
N GLY A 146 -14.84 -0.13 2.07
CA GLY A 146 -14.26 1.03 2.79
C GLY A 146 -14.88 1.28 4.16
N GLY A 147 -16.23 1.28 4.24
CA GLY A 147 -16.97 1.45 5.49
C GLY A 147 -16.77 0.36 6.54
N THR A 148 -16.56 -0.90 6.13
CA THR A 148 -16.21 -1.97 7.08
C THR A 148 -14.76 -1.83 7.54
N GLN A 149 -13.84 -1.43 6.67
CA GLN A 149 -12.45 -1.17 7.08
C GLN A 149 -12.35 0.04 8.03
N ALA A 150 -13.18 1.08 7.83
CA ALA A 150 -13.34 2.19 8.76
C ALA A 150 -13.90 1.75 10.12
N LEU A 151 -14.91 0.86 10.13
CA LEU A 151 -15.46 0.29 11.36
C LEU A 151 -14.42 -0.53 12.15
N LEU A 152 -13.70 -1.43 11.47
CA LEU A 152 -12.66 -2.24 12.12
C LEU A 152 -11.52 -1.35 12.65
N HIS A 153 -11.15 -0.29 11.93
CA HIS A 153 -10.16 0.70 12.39
C HIS A 153 -10.62 1.44 13.65
N ALA A 154 -11.87 1.92 13.72
CA ALA A 154 -12.40 2.58 14.91
C ALA A 154 -12.53 1.64 16.13
N ILE A 155 -12.83 0.36 15.90
CA ILE A 155 -12.84 -0.67 16.95
C ILE A 155 -11.41 -0.88 17.50
N ASP A 156 -10.42 -1.04 16.61
CA ASP A 156 -9.01 -1.17 17.00
C ASP A 156 -8.51 0.09 17.73
N TRP A 157 -8.92 1.28 17.28
CA TRP A 157 -8.66 2.55 17.93
C TRP A 157 -9.20 2.61 19.36
N ILE A 158 -10.45 2.19 19.58
CA ILE A 158 -11.05 2.14 20.93
C ILE A 158 -10.28 1.17 21.84
N TYR A 159 -9.84 0.01 21.34
CA TYR A 159 -9.02 -0.92 22.13
C TYR A 159 -7.68 -0.31 22.58
N VAL A 160 -7.11 0.64 21.81
CA VAL A 160 -5.80 1.26 22.09
C VAL A 160 -5.93 2.57 22.87
N LYS A 161 -6.79 3.51 22.46
CA LYS A 161 -6.87 4.87 23.00
C LYS A 161 -7.83 5.05 24.16
N TYR A 162 -8.99 4.36 24.17
CA TYR A 162 -9.99 4.52 25.24
C TYR A 162 -9.46 4.27 26.66
N PRO A 163 -8.53 3.31 26.92
CA PRO A 163 -7.93 3.14 28.24
C PRO A 163 -7.32 4.42 28.83
N TYR A 164 -6.87 5.34 27.98
CA TYR A 164 -6.21 6.61 28.35
C TYR A 164 -7.15 7.81 28.18
N GLU A 165 -7.73 7.97 26.98
CA GLU A 165 -8.49 9.18 26.61
C GLU A 165 -9.95 9.17 27.07
N LYS A 166 -10.53 7.98 27.29
CA LYS A 166 -11.98 7.76 27.55
C LYS A 166 -12.95 8.32 26.48
N ARG A 167 -12.43 8.83 25.35
CA ARG A 167 -13.20 9.31 24.21
C ARG A 167 -13.71 8.16 23.32
N CYS A 168 -14.88 8.36 22.71
CA CYS A 168 -15.50 7.44 21.77
C CYS A 168 -15.06 7.74 20.32
N ALA A 169 -15.42 6.86 19.39
CA ALA A 169 -15.16 7.02 17.96
C ALA A 169 -16.47 7.02 17.16
N ILE A 170 -16.55 7.80 16.08
CA ILE A 170 -17.66 7.77 15.13
C ILE A 170 -17.17 7.20 13.80
N VAL A 171 -18.00 6.38 13.16
CA VAL A 171 -17.74 5.87 11.81
C VAL A 171 -18.91 6.20 10.91
N VAL A 172 -18.62 6.75 9.74
CA VAL A 172 -19.63 7.10 8.72
C VAL A 172 -19.35 6.27 7.47
N LEU A 173 -20.27 5.38 7.13
CA LEU A 173 -20.28 4.63 5.88
C LEU A 173 -21.22 5.40 4.96
N ALA A 174 -20.78 5.89 3.80
CA ALA A 174 -21.62 6.71 2.94
C ALA A 174 -21.23 6.60 1.47
N ASP A 175 -22.21 6.60 0.56
CA ASP A 175 -21.96 6.42 -0.86
C ASP A 175 -23.18 6.76 -1.75
N ILE A 176 -22.89 7.07 -3.02
CA ILE A 176 -23.83 7.24 -4.12
C ILE A 176 -23.45 6.25 -5.23
N ALA A 177 -24.26 5.19 -5.37
CA ALA A 177 -24.06 4.15 -6.38
C ALA A 177 -24.84 4.46 -7.65
N ILE A 178 -24.10 4.91 -8.66
CA ILE A 178 -24.61 5.29 -9.98
C ILE A 178 -23.77 4.64 -11.07
N TYR A 179 -24.44 4.32 -12.18
CA TYR A 179 -23.91 3.55 -13.29
C TYR A 179 -24.42 4.15 -14.61
N ASP A 180 -23.63 3.97 -15.66
CA ASP A 180 -24.03 4.28 -17.03
C ASP A 180 -25.30 3.48 -17.44
N SER A 181 -25.90 3.90 -18.55
CA SER A 181 -26.90 3.18 -19.32
C SER A 181 -26.59 1.68 -19.51
N GLY A 182 -27.65 0.88 -19.57
CA GLY A 182 -27.56 -0.58 -19.70
C GLY A 182 -27.69 -1.33 -18.36
N PRO A 183 -27.26 -2.61 -18.31
CA PRO A 183 -27.76 -3.59 -17.34
C PRO A 183 -27.31 -3.39 -15.89
N ALA A 184 -26.44 -2.42 -15.61
CA ALA A 184 -26.01 -2.08 -14.25
C ALA A 184 -26.81 -0.91 -13.63
N ARG A 185 -27.49 -0.08 -14.43
CA ARG A 185 -28.22 1.11 -13.95
C ARG A 185 -29.26 0.79 -12.87
N CYS A 186 -30.01 -0.30 -13.05
CA CYS A 186 -30.99 -0.82 -12.10
C CYS A 186 -30.39 -1.41 -10.80
N THR A 187 -29.06 -1.43 -10.65
CA THR A 187 -28.35 -1.83 -9.41
C THR A 187 -27.71 -0.66 -8.67
N GLY A 188 -28.07 0.59 -9.00
CA GLY A 188 -27.71 1.77 -8.23
C GLY A 188 -28.41 1.87 -6.86
N GLY A 189 -28.24 3.01 -6.21
CA GLY A 189 -28.78 3.34 -4.88
C GLY A 189 -27.94 4.42 -4.19
N ALA A 190 -28.37 4.94 -3.04
CA ALA A 190 -27.59 5.92 -2.27
C ALA A 190 -27.99 5.95 -0.79
N GLY A 191 -27.04 6.25 0.09
CA GLY A 191 -27.31 6.37 1.53
C GLY A 191 -26.06 6.53 2.39
N ALA A 192 -26.28 6.75 3.69
CA ALA A 192 -25.23 6.90 4.69
C ALA A 192 -25.65 6.29 6.04
N VAL A 193 -24.75 5.58 6.71
CA VAL A 193 -24.92 5.05 8.06
C VAL A 193 -23.82 5.64 8.96
N ALA A 194 -24.21 6.31 10.03
CA ALA A 194 -23.30 6.80 11.06
C ALA A 194 -23.45 5.93 12.32
N VAL A 195 -22.34 5.49 12.92
CA VAL A 195 -22.33 4.70 14.16
C VAL A 195 -21.37 5.27 15.20
N LEU A 196 -21.78 5.20 16.47
CA LEU A 196 -20.91 5.47 17.63
C LEU A 196 -20.30 4.15 18.12
N ILE A 197 -18.96 4.10 18.17
CA ILE A 197 -18.18 2.97 18.67
C ILE A 197 -17.60 3.31 20.04
N LYS A 198 -17.87 2.44 21.02
CA LYS A 198 -17.40 2.57 22.41
C LYS A 198 -17.24 1.19 23.08
N PRO A 199 -16.59 1.09 24.26
CA PRO A 199 -16.63 -0.10 25.10
C PRO A 199 -17.99 -0.28 25.78
N ASN A 200 -18.30 -1.51 26.22
CA ASN A 200 -19.58 -1.89 26.83
C ASN A 200 -20.78 -1.44 25.98
N ALA A 201 -20.67 -1.65 24.67
CA ALA A 201 -21.69 -1.28 23.69
C ALA A 201 -22.91 -2.21 23.75
N ALA A 202 -24.06 -1.71 23.29
CA ALA A 202 -25.25 -2.52 23.00
C ALA A 202 -24.96 -3.64 21.99
N ILE A 203 -24.07 -3.44 21.03
CA ILE A 203 -23.77 -4.38 19.94
C ILE A 203 -22.25 -4.65 19.84
N PRO A 204 -21.65 -5.46 20.75
CA PRO A 204 -20.23 -5.78 20.70
C PRO A 204 -19.86 -6.63 19.49
N ILE A 205 -18.72 -6.34 18.87
CA ILE A 205 -18.21 -7.00 17.66
C ILE A 205 -17.00 -7.87 18.02
N ASP A 206 -17.00 -9.15 17.62
CA ASP A 206 -15.84 -10.04 17.77
C ASP A 206 -14.78 -9.71 16.71
N ARG A 207 -13.98 -8.69 17.03
CA ARG A 207 -12.81 -8.28 16.26
C ARG A 207 -11.73 -9.36 16.22
N PHE A 208 -11.59 -10.19 17.25
CA PHE A 208 -10.51 -11.17 17.37
C PHE A 208 -10.72 -12.39 16.46
N SER A 209 -11.96 -12.87 16.32
CA SER A 209 -12.31 -13.93 15.37
C SER A 209 -12.45 -13.45 13.93
N SER A 210 -12.53 -12.13 13.70
CA SER A 210 -12.77 -11.57 12.36
C SER A 210 -11.79 -12.09 11.30
N SER A 211 -12.32 -12.44 10.13
CA SER A 211 -11.65 -13.07 9.01
C SER A 211 -11.61 -12.10 7.83
N VAL A 212 -10.55 -12.12 7.02
CA VAL A 212 -10.37 -11.21 5.88
C VAL A 212 -9.86 -11.99 4.66
N CYS A 213 -10.26 -11.55 3.47
CA CYS A 213 -9.68 -12.00 2.19
C CYS A 213 -9.44 -10.77 1.32
N MET A 214 -8.27 -10.69 0.70
CA MET A 214 -7.88 -9.58 -0.19
C MET A 214 -7.08 -10.18 -1.36
N LYS A 215 -7.43 -9.82 -2.60
CA LYS A 215 -6.77 -10.28 -3.82
C LYS A 215 -6.83 -9.20 -4.90
N ASN A 216 -5.74 -8.99 -5.64
CA ASN A 216 -5.72 -8.08 -6.78
C ASN A 216 -6.64 -8.60 -7.91
N THR A 217 -7.69 -7.86 -8.23
CA THR A 217 -8.68 -8.15 -9.28
C THR A 217 -9.19 -6.85 -9.93
N TRP A 218 -9.66 -6.93 -11.17
CA TRP A 218 -10.21 -5.80 -11.93
C TRP A 218 -11.69 -6.00 -12.23
N ASP A 219 -12.42 -6.49 -11.23
CA ASP A 219 -13.80 -6.94 -11.37
C ASP A 219 -14.80 -5.77 -11.42
N PHE A 220 -14.61 -4.76 -10.56
CA PHE A 220 -15.29 -3.47 -10.62
C PHE A 220 -14.30 -2.40 -10.13
N TYR A 221 -14.18 -1.29 -10.86
CA TYR A 221 -13.24 -0.22 -10.53
C TYR A 221 -13.63 1.11 -11.19
N LYS A 222 -13.19 2.23 -10.59
CA LYS A 222 -13.37 3.60 -11.10
C LYS A 222 -12.01 4.15 -11.53
N PRO A 223 -11.57 3.96 -12.79
CA PRO A 223 -10.24 4.38 -13.25
C PRO A 223 -10.18 5.89 -13.45
N ILE A 224 -8.99 6.49 -13.26
CA ILE A 224 -8.76 7.91 -13.54
C ILE A 224 -8.60 8.09 -15.06
N GLY A 225 -9.73 8.31 -15.74
CA GLY A 225 -9.79 8.55 -17.18
C GLY A 225 -9.51 9.99 -17.59
N ALA A 226 -9.42 10.23 -18.92
CA ALA A 226 -9.28 11.56 -19.50
C ALA A 226 -10.58 12.38 -19.48
N LYS A 227 -11.74 11.71 -19.36
CA LYS A 227 -13.01 12.32 -18.96
C LYS A 227 -13.26 12.01 -17.49
N VAL A 228 -13.74 12.99 -16.73
CA VAL A 228 -14.29 12.77 -15.38
C VAL A 228 -15.62 12.02 -15.53
N THR A 229 -15.85 10.99 -14.72
CA THR A 229 -17.15 10.31 -14.62
C THR A 229 -17.26 9.66 -13.24
N GLU A 230 -18.48 9.60 -12.71
CA GLU A 230 -18.77 8.84 -11.48
C GLU A 230 -19.01 7.35 -11.77
N TYR A 231 -19.18 6.96 -13.06
CA TYR A 231 -19.53 5.61 -13.45
C TYR A 231 -18.35 4.63 -13.34
N PRO A 232 -18.55 3.42 -12.76
CA PRO A 232 -17.54 2.38 -12.70
C PRO A 232 -17.41 1.58 -14.01
N VAL A 233 -16.20 1.09 -14.28
CA VAL A 233 -15.98 -0.04 -15.20
C VAL A 233 -16.30 -1.32 -14.45
N VAL A 234 -17.14 -2.19 -15.04
CA VAL A 234 -17.67 -3.39 -14.38
C VAL A 234 -17.53 -4.62 -15.28
N ASN A 235 -16.74 -5.62 -14.86
CA ASN A 235 -16.83 -6.97 -15.38
C ASN A 235 -17.72 -7.82 -14.48
N GLY A 236 -19.01 -7.89 -14.83
CA GLY A 236 -20.02 -8.54 -14.01
C GLY A 236 -19.80 -10.04 -13.77
N GLN A 237 -19.03 -10.76 -14.59
CA GLN A 237 -18.72 -12.18 -14.30
C GLN A 237 -17.61 -12.29 -13.26
N ASP A 238 -16.51 -11.55 -13.45
CA ASP A 238 -15.39 -11.50 -12.50
C ASP A 238 -15.87 -10.99 -11.12
N SER A 239 -16.82 -10.07 -11.06
CA SER A 239 -17.40 -9.58 -9.79
C SER A 239 -18.18 -10.68 -9.07
N LEU A 240 -18.95 -11.48 -9.81
CA LEU A 240 -19.69 -12.61 -9.24
C LEU A 240 -18.73 -13.70 -8.72
N HIS A 241 -17.69 -14.04 -9.48
CA HIS A 241 -16.67 -15.00 -9.06
C HIS A 241 -15.85 -14.51 -7.87
N SER A 242 -15.44 -13.23 -7.88
CA SER A 242 -14.67 -12.61 -6.81
C SER A 242 -15.46 -12.51 -5.50
N TYR A 243 -16.75 -12.14 -5.58
CA TYR A 243 -17.66 -12.15 -4.44
C TYR A 243 -17.83 -13.55 -3.82
N VAL A 244 -17.95 -14.60 -4.64
CA VAL A 244 -18.10 -15.98 -4.15
C VAL A 244 -16.79 -16.52 -3.57
N LEU A 245 -15.67 -16.27 -4.23
CA LEU A 245 -14.33 -16.60 -3.73
C LEU A 245 -14.08 -15.94 -2.37
N ALA A 246 -14.48 -14.67 -2.23
CA ALA A 246 -14.41 -13.92 -0.99
C ALA A 246 -15.27 -14.54 0.13
N VAL A 247 -16.56 -14.81 -0.13
CA VAL A 247 -17.47 -15.31 0.92
C VAL A 247 -17.07 -16.69 1.42
N GLN A 248 -16.69 -17.60 0.52
CA GLN A 248 -16.19 -18.94 0.85
C GLN A 248 -14.87 -18.88 1.64
N THR A 249 -13.90 -18.07 1.19
CA THR A 249 -12.60 -17.96 1.86
C THR A 249 -12.75 -17.34 3.25
N CYS A 250 -13.48 -16.22 3.36
CA CYS A 250 -13.70 -15.56 4.65
C CYS A 250 -14.43 -16.48 5.64
N TYR A 251 -15.45 -17.24 5.22
CA TYR A 251 -16.22 -18.10 6.13
C TYR A 251 -15.40 -19.30 6.64
N ASN A 252 -14.62 -19.97 5.78
CA ASN A 252 -13.73 -21.04 6.22
C ASN A 252 -12.70 -20.53 7.24
N THR A 253 -11.98 -19.44 6.92
CA THR A 253 -11.00 -18.88 7.86
C THR A 253 -11.64 -18.27 9.11
N TYR A 254 -12.89 -17.83 9.07
CA TYR A 254 -13.65 -17.45 10.27
C TYR A 254 -13.93 -18.66 11.17
N ARG A 255 -14.42 -19.78 10.61
CA ARG A 255 -14.66 -21.04 11.36
C ARG A 255 -13.36 -21.55 12.00
N GLU A 256 -12.25 -21.49 11.28
CA GLU A 256 -10.91 -21.83 11.79
C GLU A 256 -10.47 -20.93 12.94
N LYS A 257 -10.66 -19.60 12.82
CA LYS A 257 -10.34 -18.63 13.88
C LYS A 257 -11.20 -18.86 15.13
N VAL A 258 -12.52 -18.99 14.98
CA VAL A 258 -13.43 -19.27 16.11
C VAL A 258 -13.07 -20.59 16.79
N LYS A 259 -12.76 -21.65 16.03
CA LYS A 259 -12.32 -22.93 16.57
C LYS A 259 -11.00 -22.83 17.33
N ARG A 260 -10.04 -22.06 16.84
CA ARG A 260 -8.72 -21.85 17.45
C ARG A 260 -8.77 -20.96 18.70
N ILE A 261 -9.62 -19.93 18.70
CA ILE A 261 -9.68 -18.91 19.77
C ILE A 261 -10.67 -19.33 20.87
N HIS A 262 -11.86 -19.78 20.49
CA HIS A 262 -12.98 -20.07 21.41
C HIS A 262 -13.22 -21.56 21.65
N GLY A 263 -12.48 -22.45 20.97
CA GLY A 263 -12.63 -23.91 21.08
C GLY A 263 -13.91 -24.48 20.44
N LYS A 264 -14.68 -23.66 19.70
CA LYS A 264 -16.00 -24.02 19.13
C LYS A 264 -15.93 -24.21 17.62
N ASN A 265 -16.48 -25.30 17.11
CA ASN A 265 -16.88 -25.34 15.70
C ASN A 265 -18.16 -24.50 15.57
N VAL A 266 -18.24 -23.62 14.57
CA VAL A 266 -19.38 -22.73 14.33
C VAL A 266 -20.04 -23.02 12.99
N LYS A 267 -21.36 -22.86 12.95
CA LYS A 267 -22.25 -23.04 11.80
C LYS A 267 -23.14 -21.82 11.58
N LEU A 268 -23.81 -21.76 10.44
CA LEU A 268 -24.83 -20.75 10.14
C LEU A 268 -26.03 -20.80 11.11
N ASP A 269 -26.37 -22.00 11.59
CA ASP A 269 -27.45 -22.22 12.55
C ASP A 269 -27.17 -21.59 13.94
N ASP A 270 -25.90 -21.33 14.28
CA ASP A 270 -25.49 -20.66 15.53
C ASP A 270 -25.76 -19.14 15.53
N PHE A 271 -26.25 -18.58 14.41
CA PHE A 271 -26.59 -17.17 14.25
C PHE A 271 -28.11 -16.94 14.22
N SER A 272 -28.56 -15.88 14.87
CA SER A 272 -29.93 -15.35 14.75
C SER A 272 -30.16 -14.73 13.36
N ALA A 273 -29.17 -14.02 12.81
CA ALA A 273 -29.24 -13.40 11.50
C ALA A 273 -27.89 -13.42 10.76
N ILE A 274 -27.95 -13.45 9.43
CA ILE A 274 -26.78 -13.49 8.54
C ILE A 274 -26.94 -12.40 7.48
N PHE A 275 -26.05 -11.41 7.53
CA PHE A 275 -26.05 -10.21 6.70
C PHE A 275 -24.91 -10.23 5.69
N PHE A 276 -25.14 -9.68 4.50
CA PHE A 276 -24.17 -9.63 3.42
C PHE A 276 -24.16 -8.24 2.76
N HIS A 277 -23.02 -7.78 2.25
CA HIS A 277 -23.02 -6.66 1.31
C HIS A 277 -23.93 -6.99 0.11
N CYS A 278 -24.90 -6.11 -0.18
CA CYS A 278 -25.96 -6.39 -1.14
C CYS A 278 -25.91 -5.42 -2.34
N PRO A 279 -25.29 -5.81 -3.46
CA PRO A 279 -25.52 -5.16 -4.75
C PRO A 279 -26.95 -5.40 -5.25
N PHE A 280 -27.46 -6.62 -5.05
CA PHE A 280 -28.85 -7.00 -5.31
C PHE A 280 -29.21 -8.33 -4.60
N THR A 281 -30.46 -8.46 -4.19
CA THR A 281 -31.00 -9.58 -3.37
C THR A 281 -30.68 -10.97 -3.94
N LYS A 282 -30.73 -11.17 -5.26
CA LYS A 282 -30.44 -12.47 -5.88
C LYS A 282 -29.00 -12.94 -5.68
N LEU A 283 -28.02 -12.03 -5.56
CA LEU A 283 -26.64 -12.40 -5.22
C LEU A 283 -26.53 -12.83 -3.75
N VAL A 284 -27.21 -12.13 -2.84
CA VAL A 284 -27.22 -12.51 -1.41
C VAL A 284 -27.86 -13.90 -1.20
N ARG A 285 -28.95 -14.20 -1.92
CA ARG A 285 -29.59 -15.54 -1.90
C ARG A 285 -28.68 -16.64 -2.47
N LYS A 286 -27.83 -16.33 -3.46
CA LYS A 286 -26.78 -17.26 -3.92
C LYS A 286 -25.69 -17.45 -2.86
N ALA A 287 -25.24 -16.37 -2.22
CA ALA A 287 -24.18 -16.39 -1.22
C ALA A 287 -24.53 -17.26 0.00
N LEU A 288 -25.76 -17.11 0.53
CA LEU A 288 -26.23 -17.94 1.64
C LEU A 288 -26.34 -19.42 1.27
N ALA A 289 -26.78 -19.74 0.05
CA ALA A 289 -26.81 -21.12 -0.44
C ALA A 289 -25.41 -21.76 -0.50
N ILE A 290 -24.42 -21.01 -0.99
CA ILE A 290 -23.01 -21.43 -1.04
C ILE A 290 -22.46 -21.68 0.37
N LEU A 291 -22.74 -20.79 1.33
CA LEU A 291 -22.34 -21.02 2.73
C LEU A 291 -23.08 -22.21 3.38
N SER A 292 -24.36 -22.41 3.06
CA SER A 292 -25.16 -23.53 3.56
C SER A 292 -24.59 -24.88 3.11
N ASP A 293 -24.13 -24.99 1.86
CA ASP A 293 -23.46 -26.20 1.40
C ASP A 293 -22.07 -26.38 2.00
N LEU A 294 -21.29 -25.30 2.16
CA LEU A 294 -20.00 -25.32 2.86
C LEU A 294 -20.11 -25.70 4.36
N ASP A 295 -21.30 -25.61 4.94
CA ASP A 295 -21.62 -26.11 6.29
C ASP A 295 -22.06 -27.59 6.34
N LYS A 296 -22.43 -28.17 5.19
CA LYS A 296 -22.70 -29.60 5.00
C LYS A 296 -21.39 -30.37 4.72
N HIS A 297 -20.45 -29.75 4.01
CA HIS A 297 -19.13 -30.31 3.73
C HIS A 297 -18.15 -30.08 4.91
N ASN A 298 -17.76 -31.17 5.58
CA ASN A 298 -16.85 -31.14 6.75
C ASN A 298 -15.37 -30.85 6.40
N THR A 299 -15.02 -30.72 5.12
CA THR A 299 -13.63 -30.51 4.63
C THR A 299 -13.60 -29.47 3.52
N SER A 300 -12.67 -28.51 3.64
CA SER A 300 -12.50 -27.37 2.73
C SER A 300 -11.98 -27.76 1.33
N GLU A 301 -11.41 -28.96 1.18
CA GLU A 301 -10.74 -29.42 -0.05
C GLU A 301 -11.70 -29.97 -1.13
N SER A 302 -13.01 -30.06 -0.86
CA SER A 302 -13.98 -30.77 -1.73
C SER A 302 -15.16 -29.93 -2.24
N PHE A 303 -15.20 -28.62 -1.96
CA PHE A 303 -16.31 -27.76 -2.32
C PHE A 303 -15.84 -26.50 -3.06
N ASP A 304 -16.26 -26.34 -4.32
CA ASP A 304 -16.02 -25.14 -5.11
C ASP A 304 -17.32 -24.35 -5.32
N GLY A 305 -17.46 -23.24 -4.58
CA GLY A 305 -18.58 -22.32 -4.73
C GLY A 305 -18.63 -21.64 -6.11
N ILE A 306 -17.50 -21.52 -6.82
CA ILE A 306 -17.43 -20.93 -8.17
C ILE A 306 -17.98 -21.94 -9.20
N GLU A 307 -17.63 -23.22 -9.12
CA GLU A 307 -18.27 -24.27 -9.92
C GLU A 307 -19.79 -24.29 -9.66
N LEU A 308 -20.20 -24.27 -8.39
CA LEU A 308 -21.61 -24.22 -8.00
C LEU A 308 -22.32 -22.98 -8.57
N MET A 309 -21.70 -21.80 -8.50
CA MET A 309 -22.29 -20.56 -9.02
C MET A 309 -22.47 -20.57 -10.53
N ASN A 310 -21.51 -21.15 -11.26
CA ASN A 310 -21.53 -21.28 -12.72
C ASN A 310 -22.54 -22.34 -13.19
N ASN A 311 -22.73 -23.42 -12.43
CA ASN A 311 -23.71 -24.45 -12.75
C ASN A 311 -25.11 -24.09 -12.25
N ARG A 312 -25.91 -23.43 -13.10
CA ARG A 312 -27.29 -23.00 -12.80
C ARG A 312 -28.15 -24.10 -12.17
N VAL A 313 -28.04 -25.35 -12.61
CA VAL A 313 -28.91 -26.45 -12.10
C VAL A 313 -28.52 -26.82 -10.67
N LEU A 314 -27.22 -26.86 -10.36
CA LEU A 314 -26.75 -27.07 -8.99
C LEU A 314 -27.11 -25.85 -8.12
N MET A 315 -26.85 -24.63 -8.58
CA MET A 315 -27.20 -23.39 -7.87
C MET A 315 -28.69 -23.28 -7.54
N ASP A 316 -29.59 -23.55 -8.51
CA ASP A 316 -31.04 -23.52 -8.31
C ASP A 316 -31.51 -24.67 -7.39
N ASN A 317 -30.73 -25.75 -7.22
CA ASN A 317 -31.01 -26.79 -6.22
C ASN A 317 -30.48 -26.39 -4.82
N SER A 318 -29.26 -25.86 -4.72
CA SER A 318 -28.71 -25.35 -3.45
C SER A 318 -29.58 -24.25 -2.84
N ILE A 319 -30.11 -23.33 -3.66
CA ILE A 319 -31.10 -22.33 -3.24
C ILE A 319 -32.35 -22.99 -2.65
N LYS A 320 -32.89 -24.06 -3.26
CA LYS A 320 -34.04 -24.79 -2.70
C LYS A 320 -33.70 -25.47 -1.37
N THR A 321 -32.50 -26.04 -1.21
CA THR A 321 -32.12 -26.68 0.08
C THR A 321 -31.82 -25.69 1.20
N SER A 322 -31.51 -24.44 0.86
CA SER A 322 -31.25 -23.35 1.81
C SER A 322 -32.45 -22.42 2.01
N GLU A 323 -33.60 -22.74 1.40
CA GLU A 323 -34.81 -21.90 1.38
C GLU A 323 -35.38 -21.60 2.79
N GLN A 324 -35.24 -22.52 3.73
CA GLN A 324 -35.64 -22.32 5.12
C GLN A 324 -34.68 -21.33 5.83
N LEU A 325 -33.37 -21.60 5.76
CA LEU A 325 -32.32 -20.74 6.33
C LEU A 325 -32.38 -19.31 5.74
N TRP A 326 -32.68 -19.20 4.45
CA TRP A 326 -32.92 -17.92 3.76
C TRP A 326 -34.02 -17.10 4.44
N LYS A 327 -35.20 -17.70 4.65
CA LYS A 327 -36.34 -17.03 5.28
C LYS A 327 -36.06 -16.69 6.74
N GLU A 328 -35.48 -17.62 7.49
CA GLU A 328 -35.25 -17.46 8.92
C GLU A 328 -34.12 -16.48 9.27
N LYS A 329 -33.12 -16.29 8.40
CA LYS A 329 -31.86 -15.60 8.74
C LYS A 329 -31.51 -14.38 7.88
N THR A 330 -32.16 -14.17 6.73
CA THR A 330 -31.71 -13.14 5.76
C THR A 330 -32.83 -12.45 4.96
N ASP A 331 -33.92 -13.15 4.59
CA ASP A 331 -34.92 -12.65 3.62
C ASP A 331 -35.60 -11.35 4.07
N ASP A 332 -36.13 -11.34 5.30
CA ASP A 332 -36.87 -10.20 5.87
C ASP A 332 -35.97 -8.96 6.04
N PHE A 333 -34.69 -9.17 6.39
CA PHE A 333 -33.76 -8.09 6.70
C PHE A 333 -33.31 -7.30 5.46
N LEU A 334 -33.51 -7.86 4.25
CA LEU A 334 -33.13 -7.20 2.99
C LEU A 334 -34.11 -6.12 2.52
N VAL A 335 -35.19 -5.82 3.25
CA VAL A 335 -36.21 -4.82 2.86
C VAL A 335 -35.64 -3.44 2.51
N PHE A 336 -34.69 -2.91 3.28
CA PHE A 336 -34.03 -1.64 2.93
C PHE A 336 -33.21 -1.75 1.63
N ASN A 337 -32.48 -2.84 1.43
CA ASN A 337 -31.71 -3.05 0.19
C ASN A 337 -32.63 -3.21 -1.03
N ARG A 338 -33.78 -3.88 -0.89
CA ARG A 338 -34.78 -4.02 -1.97
C ARG A 338 -35.40 -2.69 -2.39
N ARG A 339 -35.47 -1.72 -1.47
CA ARG A 339 -36.18 -0.45 -1.68
C ARG A 339 -35.27 0.78 -1.88
N ILE A 340 -34.01 0.69 -1.49
CA ILE A 340 -33.01 1.75 -1.73
C ILE A 340 -32.06 1.35 -2.86
N GLY A 341 -31.87 0.05 -3.10
CA GLY A 341 -30.89 -0.49 -4.03
C GLY A 341 -29.52 -0.74 -3.37
N ASN A 342 -28.47 -0.74 -4.18
CA ASN A 342 -27.10 -0.85 -3.68
C ASN A 342 -26.65 0.50 -3.13
N MET A 343 -26.28 0.56 -1.85
CA MET A 343 -25.71 1.77 -1.27
C MET A 343 -24.17 1.79 -1.29
N TYR A 344 -23.50 0.80 -1.90
CA TYR A 344 -22.08 0.49 -1.67
C TYR A 344 -21.75 0.24 -0.18
N THR A 345 -20.94 1.09 0.47
CA THR A 345 -20.41 0.83 1.84
C THR A 345 -21.45 0.64 2.96
N PRO A 346 -22.60 1.36 3.03
CA PRO A 346 -23.62 1.13 4.04
C PRO A 346 -24.55 -0.05 3.72
N SER A 347 -24.46 -0.65 2.52
CA SER A 347 -25.39 -1.68 2.03
C SER A 347 -25.50 -2.90 2.95
N LEU A 348 -24.42 -3.27 3.64
CA LEU A 348 -24.40 -4.31 4.67
C LEU A 348 -25.19 -3.92 5.94
N PHE A 349 -25.07 -2.66 6.36
CA PHE A 349 -25.69 -2.15 7.58
C PHE A 349 -27.17 -1.83 7.42
N ALA A 350 -27.65 -1.67 6.19
CA ALA A 350 -29.08 -1.61 5.89
C ALA A 350 -29.85 -2.88 6.35
N GLN A 351 -29.25 -4.08 6.24
CA GLN A 351 -29.84 -5.30 6.80
C GLN A 351 -29.85 -5.30 8.33
N PHE A 352 -28.79 -4.79 8.95
CA PHE A 352 -28.74 -4.65 10.40
C PHE A 352 -29.82 -3.65 10.89
N MET A 353 -30.04 -2.53 10.20
CA MET A 353 -31.14 -1.60 10.48
C MET A 353 -32.53 -2.26 10.33
N ALA A 354 -32.70 -3.21 9.40
CA ALA A 354 -33.94 -3.99 9.34
C ALA A 354 -34.10 -4.91 10.55
N PHE A 355 -33.06 -5.69 10.87
CA PHE A 355 -33.03 -6.58 12.04
C PHE A 355 -33.29 -5.85 13.36
N LEU A 356 -32.83 -4.59 13.49
CA LEU A 356 -33.12 -3.73 14.64
C LEU A 356 -34.62 -3.42 14.88
N THR A 357 -35.50 -3.78 13.94
CA THR A 357 -36.96 -3.60 14.08
C THR A 357 -37.76 -4.90 14.16
N SER A 358 -37.25 -5.99 13.58
CA SER A 358 -38.03 -7.20 13.26
C SER A 358 -38.33 -8.10 14.44
N THR A 359 -37.70 -7.88 15.59
CA THR A 359 -37.63 -8.88 16.66
C THR A 359 -37.68 -8.21 18.04
N ASP A 360 -38.60 -8.65 18.89
CA ASP A 360 -38.61 -8.28 20.30
C ASP A 360 -37.64 -9.18 21.08
N TRP A 361 -36.34 -8.86 21.02
CA TRP A 361 -35.32 -9.68 21.66
C TRP A 361 -35.41 -9.74 23.20
N LEU A 362 -36.26 -8.92 23.83
CA LEU A 362 -36.57 -9.05 25.26
C LEU A 362 -37.39 -10.32 25.57
N SER A 363 -37.95 -10.96 24.53
CA SER A 363 -38.61 -12.27 24.61
C SER A 363 -37.68 -13.45 24.30
N GLU A 364 -36.46 -13.20 23.79
CA GLU A 364 -35.52 -14.25 23.39
C GLU A 364 -34.78 -14.84 24.61
N PRO A 365 -34.66 -16.18 24.74
CA PRO A 365 -34.03 -16.82 25.90
C PRO A 365 -32.49 -16.74 25.90
N ARG A 366 -31.88 -16.10 24.90
CA ARG A 366 -30.43 -15.90 24.74
C ARG A 366 -30.17 -14.60 23.98
N GLU A 367 -28.99 -14.00 24.21
CA GLU A 367 -28.50 -12.87 23.40
C GLU A 367 -28.43 -13.25 21.90
N PRO A 368 -29.12 -12.51 21.01
CA PRO A 368 -29.03 -12.72 19.57
C PRO A 368 -27.60 -12.58 19.04
N SER A 369 -27.21 -13.50 18.16
CA SER A 369 -25.91 -13.56 17.46
C SER A 369 -26.08 -13.21 15.98
N MET A 370 -25.14 -12.47 15.41
CA MET A 370 -25.21 -11.99 14.02
C MET A 370 -23.89 -12.26 13.29
N LEU A 371 -23.97 -12.70 12.04
CA LEU A 371 -22.83 -12.86 11.14
C LEU A 371 -22.88 -11.81 10.03
N PHE A 372 -21.79 -11.10 9.78
CA PHE A 372 -21.67 -10.04 8.79
C PHE A 372 -20.63 -10.42 7.74
N PHE A 373 -21.01 -10.40 6.45
CA PHE A 373 -20.07 -10.47 5.32
C PHE A 373 -19.98 -9.13 4.59
N ALA A 374 -18.83 -8.46 4.70
CA ALA A 374 -18.48 -7.29 3.92
C ALA A 374 -17.67 -7.69 2.69
N TYR A 375 -17.98 -7.09 1.54
CA TYR A 375 -17.26 -7.24 0.29
C TYR A 375 -17.14 -5.88 -0.39
N GLY A 376 -16.04 -5.63 -1.09
CA GLY A 376 -15.87 -4.56 -2.05
C GLY A 376 -14.83 -4.97 -3.09
N SER A 377 -15.13 -4.70 -4.36
CA SER A 377 -14.33 -5.06 -5.53
C SER A 377 -12.91 -4.48 -5.53
N GLY A 378 -12.02 -5.07 -6.34
CA GLY A 378 -10.59 -4.78 -6.35
C GLY A 378 -9.65 -5.89 -5.83
N PHE A 379 -10.00 -6.83 -4.95
CA PHE A 379 -11.11 -6.88 -3.99
C PHE A 379 -10.60 -7.06 -2.56
N ALA A 380 -11.40 -6.57 -1.61
CA ALA A 380 -11.22 -6.76 -0.18
C ALA A 380 -12.56 -7.17 0.47
N SER A 381 -12.49 -8.09 1.43
CA SER A 381 -13.67 -8.61 2.13
C SER A 381 -13.36 -9.02 3.56
N ALA A 382 -14.39 -9.04 4.41
CA ALA A 382 -14.30 -9.56 5.77
C ALA A 382 -15.54 -10.35 6.18
N ILE A 383 -15.35 -11.33 7.06
CA ILE A 383 -16.43 -11.85 7.92
C ILE A 383 -16.11 -11.55 9.37
N PHE A 384 -17.07 -10.97 10.07
CA PHE A 384 -17.04 -10.76 11.51
C PHE A 384 -18.41 -11.07 12.10
N SER A 385 -18.47 -11.24 13.42
CA SER A 385 -19.72 -11.49 14.13
C SER A 385 -19.94 -10.46 15.24
N ALA A 386 -21.20 -10.28 15.62
CA ALA A 386 -21.60 -9.43 16.73
C ALA A 386 -22.69 -10.11 17.55
N ARG A 387 -22.95 -9.60 18.75
CA ARG A 387 -24.05 -10.03 19.63
C ARG A 387 -24.86 -8.83 20.11
N ILE A 388 -26.10 -9.03 20.53
CA ILE A 388 -26.91 -7.99 21.19
C ILE A 388 -26.83 -8.16 22.72
N CYS A 389 -26.29 -7.17 23.41
CA CYS A 389 -26.38 -7.03 24.87
C CYS A 389 -27.81 -6.62 25.26
N LEU A 390 -28.65 -7.59 25.63
CA LEU A 390 -30.06 -7.35 26.01
C LEU A 390 -30.20 -6.41 27.23
N GLU A 391 -29.18 -6.35 28.09
CA GLU A 391 -29.12 -5.48 29.28
C GLU A 391 -28.69 -4.03 28.95
N SER A 392 -28.31 -3.69 27.71
CA SER A 392 -27.78 -2.37 27.39
C SER A 392 -28.86 -1.28 27.33
N PRO A 393 -28.69 -0.14 28.03
CA PRO A 393 -29.68 0.94 28.05
C PRO A 393 -29.82 1.68 26.70
N ALA A 394 -28.87 1.51 25.77
CA ALA A 394 -28.96 2.10 24.43
C ALA A 394 -29.86 1.30 23.47
N LEU A 395 -30.14 0.02 23.78
CA LEU A 395 -30.87 -0.89 22.89
C LEU A 395 -32.28 -0.40 22.50
N PRO A 396 -33.10 0.17 23.40
CA PRO A 396 -34.41 0.73 23.01
C PRO A 396 -34.29 1.89 22.03
N LYS A 397 -33.22 2.69 22.11
CA LYS A 397 -32.99 3.83 21.21
C LYS A 397 -32.52 3.40 19.83
N LEU A 398 -31.66 2.36 19.75
CA LEU A 398 -31.33 1.68 18.49
C LEU A 398 -32.61 1.20 17.77
N GLN A 399 -33.53 0.55 18.48
CA GLN A 399 -34.81 0.12 17.90
C GLN A 399 -35.71 1.30 17.50
N GLU A 400 -35.75 2.38 18.29
CA GLU A 400 -36.54 3.59 17.99
C GLU A 400 -36.09 4.23 16.66
N VAL A 401 -34.78 4.44 16.49
CA VAL A 401 -34.20 5.02 15.25
C VAL A 401 -34.43 4.08 14.07
N ALA A 402 -34.31 2.77 14.26
CA ALA A 402 -34.59 1.80 13.21
C ALA A 402 -36.07 1.82 12.76
N ARG A 403 -37.03 1.87 13.69
CA ARG A 403 -38.46 2.01 13.37
C ARG A 403 -38.76 3.35 12.67
N ALA A 404 -38.09 4.43 13.05
CA ALA A 404 -38.19 5.73 12.38
C ALA A 404 -37.62 5.69 10.94
N ALA A 405 -36.57 4.91 10.69
CA ALA A 405 -36.03 4.69 9.35
C ALA A 405 -37.01 3.94 8.43
N PHE A 406 -37.80 2.98 8.94
CA PHE A 406 -38.88 2.37 8.15
C PHE A 406 -39.96 3.38 7.78
N LYS A 407 -40.45 4.18 8.75
CA LYS A 407 -41.46 5.21 8.47
C LYS A 407 -40.99 6.19 7.38
N ARG A 408 -39.73 6.61 7.44
CA ARG A 408 -39.08 7.43 6.40
C ARG A 408 -38.96 6.76 5.03
N LEU A 409 -38.94 5.42 4.96
CA LEU A 409 -38.83 4.67 3.70
C LEU A 409 -40.14 4.74 2.89
N ASP A 410 -41.27 4.73 3.60
CA ASP A 410 -42.62 4.88 3.05
C ASP A 410 -42.99 6.34 2.74
N GLU A 411 -42.31 7.31 3.36
CA GLU A 411 -42.47 8.76 3.13
C GLU A 411 -41.70 9.30 1.91
N ARG A 412 -41.09 8.42 1.11
CA ARG A 412 -40.29 8.79 -0.07
C ARG A 412 -41.14 9.12 -1.29
N LYS A 413 -40.57 9.93 -2.18
CA LYS A 413 -41.19 10.43 -3.41
C LYS A 413 -40.79 9.58 -4.62
N ARG A 414 -41.79 8.99 -5.28
CA ARG A 414 -41.64 8.28 -6.56
C ARG A 414 -41.43 9.26 -7.72
N PHE A 415 -40.52 8.91 -8.62
CA PHE A 415 -40.22 9.59 -9.89
C PHE A 415 -40.55 8.67 -11.07
N SER A 416 -40.71 9.23 -12.26
CA SER A 416 -40.71 8.45 -13.49
C SER A 416 -39.29 7.99 -13.87
N ALA A 417 -39.18 7.00 -14.77
CA ALA A 417 -37.88 6.55 -15.28
C ALA A 417 -37.22 7.60 -16.18
N GLU A 418 -38.03 8.40 -16.89
CA GLU A 418 -37.62 9.58 -17.65
C GLU A 418 -37.06 10.66 -16.71
N ASP A 419 -37.75 10.99 -15.61
CA ASP A 419 -37.28 11.97 -14.62
C ASP A 419 -35.95 11.55 -13.99
N PHE A 420 -35.86 10.30 -13.54
CA PHE A 420 -34.63 9.71 -13.01
C PHE A 420 -33.48 9.79 -14.04
N THR A 421 -33.74 9.45 -15.29
CA THR A 421 -32.74 9.53 -16.37
C THR A 421 -32.32 10.98 -16.66
N ARG A 422 -33.25 11.94 -16.58
CA ARG A 422 -32.94 13.39 -16.67
C ARG A 422 -32.05 13.86 -15.51
N VAL A 423 -32.31 13.41 -14.27
CA VAL A 423 -31.48 13.73 -13.11
C VAL A 423 -30.07 13.14 -13.23
N LEU A 424 -29.92 11.90 -13.70
CA LEU A 424 -28.60 11.32 -13.97
C LEU A 424 -27.84 12.08 -15.07
N LYS A 425 -28.52 12.46 -16.17
CA LYS A 425 -27.91 13.23 -17.26
C LYS A 425 -27.44 14.60 -16.78
N MET A 426 -28.27 15.29 -15.99
CA MET A 426 -27.92 16.56 -15.33
C MET A 426 -26.68 16.38 -14.44
N ARG A 427 -26.63 15.34 -13.59
CA ARG A 427 -25.49 15.08 -12.72
C ARG A 427 -24.19 14.85 -13.49
N GLU A 428 -24.25 14.12 -14.61
CA GLU A 428 -23.11 13.97 -15.53
C GLU A 428 -22.67 15.32 -16.15
N ASP A 429 -23.62 16.17 -16.56
CA ASP A 429 -23.30 17.50 -17.11
C ASP A 429 -22.68 18.42 -16.04
N LEU A 430 -23.05 18.28 -14.76
CA LEU A 430 -22.44 19.03 -13.66
C LEU A 430 -20.95 18.70 -13.46
N LEU A 431 -20.53 17.44 -13.66
CA LEU A 431 -19.11 17.03 -13.64
C LEU A 431 -18.29 17.67 -14.78
N HIS A 432 -18.94 18.35 -15.73
CA HIS A 432 -18.34 19.04 -16.87
C HIS A 432 -18.69 20.55 -16.90
N SER A 433 -19.39 21.05 -15.88
CA SER A 433 -19.79 22.46 -15.79
C SER A 433 -18.68 23.36 -15.25
N GLU A 434 -18.74 24.65 -15.60
CA GLU A 434 -17.88 25.66 -14.99
C GLU A 434 -18.32 25.93 -13.55
N VAL A 435 -17.35 26.03 -12.63
CA VAL A 435 -17.59 26.30 -11.21
C VAL A 435 -17.41 27.79 -10.88
N PRO A 436 -18.20 28.37 -9.96
CA PRO A 436 -19.20 27.72 -9.10
C PRO A 436 -20.57 27.51 -9.78
N PHE A 437 -21.12 26.30 -9.62
CA PHE A 437 -22.52 26.01 -9.91
C PHE A 437 -23.37 26.15 -8.65
N THR A 438 -24.59 26.69 -8.78
CA THR A 438 -25.59 26.71 -7.69
C THR A 438 -26.63 25.62 -7.95
N PRO A 439 -26.79 24.63 -7.06
CA PRO A 439 -27.90 23.68 -7.12
C PRO A 439 -29.24 24.41 -7.29
N LYS A 440 -30.00 23.99 -8.30
CA LYS A 440 -31.38 24.44 -8.53
C LYS A 440 -32.35 23.79 -7.55
N ALA A 441 -31.87 22.82 -6.78
CA ALA A 441 -32.60 22.11 -5.73
C ALA A 441 -33.92 21.57 -6.26
N THR A 442 -33.81 20.61 -7.17
CA THR A 442 -34.96 19.97 -7.83
C THR A 442 -35.76 19.06 -6.88
N ASP A 443 -36.46 19.67 -5.94
CA ASP A 443 -37.75 19.18 -5.45
C ASP A 443 -38.67 19.05 -6.68
N CYS A 444 -38.73 17.85 -7.29
CA CYS A 444 -39.36 17.66 -8.60
C CYS A 444 -40.90 17.78 -8.60
N ALA A 445 -41.40 18.98 -8.36
CA ALA A 445 -42.75 19.43 -8.71
C ALA A 445 -42.69 20.23 -10.02
N ASP A 446 -41.70 21.12 -10.16
CA ASP A 446 -41.63 22.13 -11.23
C ASP A 446 -40.76 21.69 -12.43
N LEU A 447 -40.92 20.46 -12.91
CA LEU A 447 -40.26 19.97 -14.13
C LEU A 447 -40.98 20.39 -15.43
N ASP A 448 -41.94 21.30 -15.32
CA ASP A 448 -42.82 21.77 -16.41
C ASP A 448 -42.33 23.12 -17.00
N LEU A 449 -41.08 23.15 -17.46
CA LEU A 449 -40.47 24.31 -18.12
C LEU A 449 -39.74 23.91 -19.41
N LYS A 450 -40.18 24.52 -20.51
CA LYS A 450 -39.72 24.24 -21.88
C LYS A 450 -38.24 24.64 -22.05
N LEU A 451 -37.37 23.72 -22.45
CA LEU A 451 -36.05 24.09 -22.96
C LEU A 451 -36.19 24.89 -24.27
N PRO A 452 -35.51 26.04 -24.43
CA PRO A 452 -35.40 26.71 -25.72
C PRO A 452 -34.38 25.98 -26.61
N VAL A 453 -34.73 25.79 -27.88
CA VAL A 453 -33.79 25.27 -28.89
C VAL A 453 -32.78 26.37 -29.25
N LEU A 454 -31.53 26.22 -28.82
CA LEU A 454 -30.42 27.07 -29.24
C LEU A 454 -29.60 26.41 -30.35
N MET A 455 -30.06 26.59 -31.59
CA MET A 455 -29.16 26.51 -32.74
C MET A 455 -28.18 27.68 -32.73
N ALA A 456 -27.00 27.48 -33.31
CA ALA A 456 -25.92 28.45 -33.33
C ALA A 456 -26.29 29.77 -34.02
N ARG A 457 -25.92 30.89 -33.40
CA ARG A 457 -25.47 32.10 -34.11
C ARG A 457 -24.53 32.92 -33.24
N SER A 458 -23.50 33.47 -33.87
CA SER A 458 -22.52 34.34 -33.24
C SER A 458 -22.94 35.81 -33.35
N ARG A 459 -22.67 36.60 -32.29
CA ARG A 459 -21.81 37.81 -32.34
C ARG A 459 -21.86 38.65 -31.05
N SER A 460 -20.68 39.18 -30.72
CA SER A 460 -20.37 40.50 -30.12
C SER A 460 -20.91 40.95 -28.76
N SER A 461 -19.94 41.46 -27.99
CA SER A 461 -19.92 42.73 -27.22
C SER A 461 -20.63 42.85 -25.86
N ASP A 462 -19.74 42.97 -24.86
CA ASP A 462 -19.64 44.08 -23.88
C ASP A 462 -20.53 44.13 -22.62
N SER A 463 -19.80 44.15 -21.48
CA SER A 463 -20.01 45.05 -20.32
C SER A 463 -21.22 44.82 -19.38
N SER A 464 -21.19 45.19 -18.10
CA SER A 464 -20.09 45.40 -17.12
C SER A 464 -20.72 45.65 -15.74
N GLU A 465 -19.99 45.38 -14.64
CA GLU A 465 -20.28 45.82 -13.25
C GLU A 465 -21.59 45.25 -12.62
N GLY A 466 -21.74 45.15 -11.29
CA GLY A 466 -20.78 45.30 -10.19
C GLY A 466 -21.46 45.68 -8.85
N SER A 467 -20.88 45.29 -7.70
CA SER A 467 -21.14 45.83 -6.34
C SER A 467 -22.52 45.49 -5.68
N GLN A 468 -22.75 45.41 -4.35
CA GLN A 468 -21.93 45.12 -3.15
C GLN A 468 -22.81 45.01 -1.86
N ASN A 469 -22.25 44.55 -0.71
CA ASN A 469 -22.62 44.90 0.70
C ASN A 469 -23.98 44.38 1.30
N HIS A 470 -24.22 44.21 2.62
CA HIS A 470 -23.41 43.86 3.82
C HIS A 470 -24.31 43.65 5.09
N TYR A 471 -23.90 42.78 6.05
CA TYR A 471 -24.14 42.83 7.54
C TYR A 471 -25.59 42.81 8.15
N SER A 472 -25.87 42.46 9.44
CA SER A 472 -25.12 41.94 10.64
C SER A 472 -26.07 41.26 11.70
N GLU A 473 -25.54 40.84 12.87
CA GLU A 473 -26.13 39.97 13.93
C GLU A 473 -27.11 40.62 14.96
N ASP A 474 -27.68 39.82 15.92
CA ASP A 474 -27.50 39.96 17.41
C ASP A 474 -28.10 38.77 18.27
N GLU A 475 -27.90 38.76 19.61
CA GLU A 475 -28.09 37.65 20.60
C GLU A 475 -29.45 37.56 21.41
N GLY A 476 -29.62 36.52 22.28
CA GLY A 476 -30.61 36.50 23.40
C GLY A 476 -30.74 35.18 24.23
N ARG A 477 -30.88 35.25 25.58
CA ARG A 477 -30.62 34.12 26.54
C ARG A 477 -31.80 33.74 27.50
N SER A 478 -31.93 32.43 27.84
CA SER A 478 -32.29 31.86 29.19
C SER A 478 -33.71 31.36 29.64
N HIS A 479 -33.77 30.08 30.10
CA HIS A 479 -34.45 29.50 31.32
C HIS A 479 -35.96 29.04 31.45
N ARG A 480 -36.20 27.71 31.33
CA ARG A 480 -36.62 26.72 32.40
C ARG A 480 -38.08 26.65 33.00
N LYS A 481 -38.87 25.56 32.74
CA LYS A 481 -39.63 24.64 33.71
C LYS A 481 -40.83 23.81 33.12
N SER A 482 -41.28 22.77 33.85
CA SER A 482 -42.32 21.71 33.55
C SER A 482 -43.43 21.66 34.64
N PRO A 483 -44.30 20.61 34.90
CA PRO A 483 -44.50 19.24 34.36
C PRO A 483 -45.91 19.00 33.69
N PRO A 484 -47.00 18.26 34.13
CA PRO A 484 -47.35 17.49 35.37
C PRO A 484 -48.26 16.19 35.27
N LYS A 485 -47.75 14.99 35.68
CA LYS A 485 -48.51 13.83 36.30
C LYS A 485 -49.42 12.97 35.35
N SER A 486 -49.93 11.75 35.69
CA SER A 486 -50.11 11.03 36.98
C SER A 486 -50.23 9.47 36.96
N LYS A 487 -49.65 8.78 37.97
CA LYS A 487 -50.17 7.66 38.85
C LYS A 487 -50.89 6.41 38.23
N SER A 488 -50.82 5.15 38.75
CA SER A 488 -50.38 4.51 40.04
C SER A 488 -50.08 2.99 39.81
N LYS A 489 -50.03 1.98 40.72
CA LYS A 489 -50.40 1.74 42.17
C LYS A 489 -49.86 0.36 42.68
N ALA A 490 -49.38 0.26 43.94
CA ALA A 490 -49.45 -0.91 44.88
C ALA A 490 -48.91 -2.34 44.48
N ARG A 491 -48.43 -3.29 45.31
CA ARG A 491 -48.14 -3.56 46.77
C ARG A 491 -47.54 -5.01 46.83
N ARG A 492 -46.90 -5.65 47.85
CA ARG A 492 -46.29 -5.36 49.18
C ARG A 492 -45.58 -6.67 49.69
N ARG A 493 -44.37 -6.60 50.32
CA ARG A 493 -43.89 -7.41 51.51
C ARG A 493 -43.72 -8.96 51.37
N ASN A 494 -43.01 -9.78 52.18
CA ASN A 494 -42.03 -9.77 53.33
C ASN A 494 -41.63 -11.28 53.61
N ASP A 495 -40.67 -11.79 54.43
CA ASP A 495 -39.56 -11.36 55.34
C ASP A 495 -38.59 -12.58 55.59
N ASP A 496 -37.38 -12.33 56.16
CA ASP A 496 -36.47 -13.11 57.08
C ASP A 496 -35.89 -14.56 56.86
N ASP A 497 -34.58 -14.68 57.19
CA ASP A 497 -33.80 -15.68 58.00
C ASP A 497 -33.53 -17.20 57.69
N ASP A 498 -32.25 -17.48 57.34
CA ASP A 498 -31.19 -18.18 58.15
C ASP A 498 -30.87 -19.72 58.13
N TYR A 499 -29.55 -19.99 58.33
CA TYR A 499 -28.75 -21.13 58.85
C TYR A 499 -28.66 -22.58 58.26
N SER A 500 -27.38 -23.03 58.22
CA SER A 500 -26.88 -24.38 58.59
C SER A 500 -27.13 -25.55 57.59
N ARG A 501 -26.48 -26.74 57.61
CA ARG A 501 -25.30 -27.39 58.30
C ARG A 501 -24.97 -28.73 57.56
N ASP A 502 -23.98 -29.60 57.84
CA ASP A 502 -22.62 -29.64 58.45
C ASP A 502 -21.99 -31.00 58.01
N SER A 503 -20.66 -31.16 57.94
CA SER A 503 -19.94 -32.34 58.50
C SER A 503 -18.45 -32.42 58.12
N ARG A 504 -17.67 -32.91 59.08
CA ARG A 504 -16.20 -33.18 59.10
C ARG A 504 -15.99 -34.73 59.07
N PRO A 505 -14.80 -35.38 59.29
CA PRO A 505 -13.56 -34.85 59.92
C PRO A 505 -12.15 -35.47 59.63
N ARG A 506 -11.10 -34.64 59.86
CA ARG A 506 -9.79 -34.97 60.53
C ARG A 506 -8.83 -36.00 59.85
N LYS A 507 -7.51 -36.10 60.14
CA LYS A 507 -6.54 -35.54 61.14
C LYS A 507 -5.13 -35.48 60.46
N LYS A 508 -4.28 -34.46 60.65
CA LYS A 508 -3.03 -34.41 61.49
C LYS A 508 -1.91 -35.45 61.16
N GLU A 509 -0.58 -35.15 61.18
CA GLU A 509 0.20 -33.95 61.61
C GLU A 509 1.69 -33.97 61.12
N ARG A 510 2.41 -32.82 61.23
CA ARG A 510 3.90 -32.64 61.34
C ARG A 510 4.79 -32.84 60.09
N ARG A 511 5.94 -32.15 59.88
CA ARG A 511 6.66 -31.04 60.61
C ARG A 511 7.74 -30.36 59.72
N SER A 512 8.10 -29.09 60.00
CA SER A 512 9.43 -28.40 59.81
C SER A 512 10.12 -28.37 58.41
N GLU A 513 10.93 -27.37 57.99
CA GLU A 513 11.30 -26.04 58.55
C GLU A 513 11.86 -25.04 57.49
N SER A 514 11.99 -23.78 57.91
CA SER A 514 12.76 -22.60 57.44
C SER A 514 13.69 -22.59 56.19
N ARG A 515 13.66 -21.44 55.46
CA ARG A 515 14.78 -20.49 55.09
C ARG A 515 16.05 -21.03 54.36
N GLU A 516 16.85 -20.26 53.58
CA GLU A 516 16.98 -18.80 53.36
C GLU A 516 17.62 -18.44 51.98
N ASP A 517 17.29 -17.24 51.47
CA ASP A 517 18.05 -16.23 50.67
C ASP A 517 19.12 -16.48 49.55
N ARG A 518 19.16 -15.48 48.63
CA ARG A 518 20.32 -14.88 47.87
C ARG A 518 21.12 -15.58 46.73
N ARG A 519 21.00 -14.93 45.54
CA ARG A 519 22.07 -14.37 44.65
C ARG A 519 23.25 -15.24 44.12
N ARG A 520 23.34 -15.35 42.78
CA ARG A 520 24.44 -14.91 41.85
C ARG A 520 24.13 -15.46 40.42
N HIS A 521 24.36 -14.81 39.27
CA HIS A 521 25.55 -14.18 38.66
C HIS A 521 26.69 -15.17 38.28
N SER A 522 26.81 -15.54 36.99
CA SER A 522 28.03 -15.39 36.14
C SER A 522 28.11 -16.33 34.91
N ARG A 523 28.52 -15.79 33.75
CA ARG A 523 29.46 -16.39 32.73
C ARG A 523 29.08 -17.80 32.13
N THR A 524 29.70 -18.38 31.10
CA THR A 524 30.86 -18.06 30.23
C THR A 524 30.66 -18.64 28.80
N ARG A 525 31.65 -18.47 27.90
CA ARG A 525 31.70 -19.04 26.54
C ARG A 525 31.91 -20.57 26.50
N SER A 526 31.47 -21.13 25.36
CA SER A 526 31.92 -22.26 24.51
C SER A 526 33.37 -22.83 24.65
N PRO A 527 33.81 -23.88 23.88
CA PRO A 527 33.10 -24.79 22.94
C PRO A 527 33.50 -26.31 22.95
N SER A 528 32.73 -27.16 22.25
CA SER A 528 33.19 -28.36 21.47
C SER A 528 33.85 -29.59 22.18
N PRO A 529 34.13 -30.73 21.49
CA PRO A 529 33.40 -31.42 20.39
C PRO A 529 33.30 -32.97 20.53
N HIS A 530 32.68 -33.63 19.52
CA HIS A 530 33.07 -34.92 18.86
C HIS A 530 32.14 -36.17 18.89
N ARG A 531 31.99 -36.73 17.67
CA ARG A 531 31.88 -38.18 17.26
C ARG A 531 30.68 -39.01 17.76
N GLY A 532 30.26 -40.03 16.99
CA GLY A 532 29.24 -40.98 17.48
C GLY A 532 28.93 -42.25 16.67
N SER A 533 28.60 -42.17 15.38
CA SER A 533 28.38 -43.32 14.44
C SER A 533 27.30 -44.40 14.75
N ARG A 534 26.64 -44.91 13.68
CA ARG A 534 25.98 -46.25 13.53
C ARG A 534 24.76 -46.58 14.44
N SER A 535 23.64 -47.18 14.02
CA SER A 535 23.23 -47.82 12.76
C SER A 535 21.86 -48.53 12.91
N SER A 536 21.09 -48.55 11.82
CA SER A 536 20.23 -49.68 11.35
C SER A 536 18.80 -49.90 11.88
N ARG A 537 18.00 -50.55 11.01
CA ARG A 537 16.61 -51.07 11.12
C ARG A 537 15.50 -50.00 11.07
N SER A 538 14.39 -50.19 10.33
CA SER A 538 14.09 -51.23 9.32
C SER A 538 12.81 -50.94 8.51
N SER A 539 12.81 -51.28 7.21
CA SER A 539 11.69 -51.85 6.41
C SER A 539 10.37 -51.06 6.23
N ARG A 540 9.63 -51.13 5.10
CA ARG A 540 9.81 -51.78 3.77
C ARG A 540 8.72 -51.27 2.79
N ASN A 541 8.72 -51.84 1.57
CA ASN A 541 7.67 -51.81 0.52
C ASN A 541 7.72 -50.63 -0.49
N ASN A 542 7.57 -50.87 -1.80
CA ASN A 542 8.03 -52.03 -2.59
C ASN A 542 8.19 -51.69 -4.09
N ASP A 543 8.94 -52.53 -4.79
CA ASP A 543 8.86 -52.86 -6.23
C ASP A 543 8.74 -51.77 -7.30
N SER A 544 9.90 -51.45 -7.88
CA SER A 544 10.07 -51.24 -9.33
C SER A 544 9.55 -52.45 -10.15
N LYS A 545 9.36 -52.46 -11.49
CA LYS A 545 10.30 -52.07 -12.56
C LYS A 545 9.71 -52.49 -13.92
N HIS A 546 9.99 -51.80 -15.04
CA HIS A 546 10.23 -52.36 -16.40
C HIS A 546 10.48 -51.21 -17.41
N ARG A 547 11.23 -51.35 -18.51
CA ARG A 547 12.44 -52.16 -18.79
C ARG A 547 13.06 -51.70 -20.13
N GLY A 548 14.38 -51.68 -20.27
CA GLY A 548 15.07 -51.46 -21.56
C GLY A 548 16.57 -51.32 -21.38
N SER A 549 17.37 -52.26 -21.92
CA SER A 549 18.84 -52.29 -21.73
C SER A 549 19.53 -53.30 -22.65
N ALA A 550 20.45 -52.84 -23.51
CA ALA A 550 21.51 -53.61 -24.16
C ALA A 550 22.48 -52.67 -24.92
N ARG A 551 23.81 -52.89 -25.03
CA ARG A 551 24.75 -53.65 -24.17
C ARG A 551 26.21 -53.28 -24.53
N SER A 552 27.11 -53.30 -23.54
CA SER A 552 28.57 -53.57 -23.63
C SER A 552 29.46 -52.89 -24.69
N SER A 553 30.51 -52.19 -24.24
CA SER A 553 31.92 -52.67 -24.29
C SER A 553 32.93 -51.62 -23.77
N ARG A 554 34.08 -52.09 -23.29
CA ARG A 554 35.32 -51.31 -23.03
C ARG A 554 36.48 -52.09 -23.67
N PRO A 555 37.53 -51.41 -24.13
CA PRO A 555 38.81 -51.50 -23.42
C PRO A 555 39.48 -50.12 -23.25
N ALA A 556 40.69 -50.08 -22.67
CA ALA A 556 41.45 -48.84 -22.44
C ALA A 556 42.97 -49.11 -22.43
N PHE A 557 43.80 -48.14 -22.84
CA PHE A 557 45.13 -47.90 -22.27
C PHE A 557 45.71 -46.50 -22.61
N SER A 558 46.67 -46.06 -21.79
CA SER A 558 47.65 -44.94 -21.95
C SER A 558 47.19 -43.51 -22.31
N SER A 559 47.24 -42.64 -21.28
CA SER A 559 47.89 -41.31 -21.24
C SER A 559 47.87 -40.37 -22.47
N SER A 560 47.14 -39.26 -22.34
CA SER A 560 47.63 -37.91 -22.65
C SER A 560 47.04 -36.90 -21.63
N LEU A 561 47.57 -35.68 -21.58
CA LEU A 561 47.31 -34.70 -20.50
C LEU A 561 46.24 -33.65 -20.88
N THR A 562 45.80 -32.90 -19.86
CA THR A 562 45.01 -31.64 -19.87
C THR A 562 43.49 -31.71 -20.04
N ASN A 563 42.84 -30.75 -19.38
CA ASN A 563 41.53 -30.15 -19.67
C ASN A 563 40.27 -31.04 -19.63
N ILE A 564 39.87 -31.41 -18.41
CA ILE A 564 38.45 -31.33 -18.02
C ILE A 564 38.39 -30.42 -16.79
N GLY A 565 37.87 -29.20 -16.96
CA GLY A 565 37.68 -28.25 -15.87
C GLY A 565 36.52 -28.64 -14.94
N PRO A 566 36.32 -27.94 -13.80
CA PRO A 566 35.13 -28.10 -12.99
C PRO A 566 33.86 -27.81 -13.81
N PRO A 567 32.70 -28.40 -13.45
CA PRO A 567 31.45 -28.18 -14.17
C PRO A 567 31.08 -26.68 -14.21
N ALA A 568 30.43 -26.26 -15.29
CA ALA A 568 30.04 -24.87 -15.49
C ALA A 568 29.15 -24.39 -14.32
N ILE A 569 29.68 -23.44 -13.55
CA ILE A 569 29.00 -22.81 -12.41
C ILE A 569 27.92 -21.88 -12.98
N ASP A 570 26.69 -21.98 -12.50
CA ASP A 570 25.74 -20.88 -12.68
C ASP A 570 26.23 -19.69 -11.86
N GLN A 571 26.76 -18.68 -12.56
CA GLN A 571 27.35 -17.49 -11.95
C GLN A 571 26.33 -16.69 -11.11
N ASN A 572 25.04 -16.98 -11.24
CA ASN A 572 23.95 -16.35 -10.50
C ASN A 572 23.58 -17.09 -9.20
N ASP A 573 24.00 -18.35 -9.00
CA ASP A 573 23.66 -19.10 -7.78
C ASP A 573 24.59 -18.72 -6.61
N PHE A 574 24.06 -17.91 -5.69
CA PHE A 574 24.75 -17.50 -4.48
C PHE A 574 25.08 -18.66 -3.52
N ASP A 575 24.24 -19.70 -3.44
CA ASP A 575 24.49 -20.82 -2.51
C ASP A 575 25.61 -21.74 -3.06
N SER A 576 25.71 -21.91 -4.39
CA SER A 576 26.91 -22.49 -5.03
C SER A 576 28.18 -21.67 -4.74
N TRP A 577 28.12 -20.34 -4.82
CA TRP A 577 29.27 -19.49 -4.44
C TRP A 577 29.65 -19.64 -2.96
N MET A 578 28.68 -19.68 -2.04
CA MET A 578 28.95 -19.95 -0.62
C MET A 578 29.61 -21.31 -0.41
N GLY A 579 29.17 -22.34 -1.14
CA GLY A 579 29.81 -23.65 -1.21
C GLY A 579 31.27 -23.57 -1.67
N ILE A 580 31.56 -22.86 -2.77
CA ILE A 580 32.93 -22.67 -3.27
C ILE A 580 33.79 -21.94 -2.24
N LEU A 581 33.35 -20.79 -1.72
CA LEU A 581 34.14 -19.94 -0.83
C LEU A 581 34.48 -20.65 0.49
N SER A 582 33.57 -21.46 1.05
CA SER A 582 33.86 -22.29 2.23
C SER A 582 34.92 -23.39 1.98
N ASN A 583 35.07 -23.83 0.72
CA ASN A 583 36.07 -24.82 0.34
C ASN A 583 37.43 -24.18 -0.02
N ILE A 584 37.47 -22.97 -0.60
CA ILE A 584 38.76 -22.33 -0.97
C ILE A 584 39.57 -21.91 0.25
N GLU A 585 38.94 -21.60 1.40
CA GLU A 585 39.63 -21.31 2.67
C GLU A 585 40.52 -22.47 3.18
N ASN A 586 40.37 -23.67 2.62
CA ASN A 586 41.15 -24.86 2.94
C ASN A 586 42.11 -25.32 1.81
N GLN A 587 42.21 -24.55 0.71
CA GLN A 587 43.08 -24.87 -0.42
C GLN A 587 44.52 -24.39 -0.21
N LYS A 588 45.46 -25.01 -0.94
CA LYS A 588 46.89 -24.63 -0.95
C LYS A 588 47.29 -23.78 -2.16
N ASP A 589 46.39 -23.62 -3.11
CA ASP A 589 46.61 -22.82 -4.32
C ASP A 589 46.12 -21.39 -4.08
N ASN A 590 47.06 -20.49 -3.76
CA ASN A 590 46.76 -19.10 -3.45
C ASN A 590 46.23 -18.32 -4.65
N ASP A 591 46.61 -18.68 -5.88
CA ASP A 591 46.20 -17.97 -7.09
C ASP A 591 44.79 -18.38 -7.52
N TYR A 592 44.44 -19.66 -7.36
CA TYR A 592 43.05 -20.11 -7.44
C TYR A 592 42.16 -19.44 -6.38
N VAL A 593 42.65 -19.27 -5.14
CA VAL A 593 41.91 -18.55 -4.08
C VAL A 593 41.65 -17.09 -4.50
N ARG A 594 42.66 -16.37 -5.02
CA ARG A 594 42.52 -15.01 -5.56
C ARG A 594 41.49 -14.95 -6.69
N GLU A 595 41.59 -15.86 -7.66
CA GLU A 595 40.69 -15.92 -8.81
C GLU A 595 39.22 -16.04 -8.38
N LYS A 596 38.93 -16.86 -7.37
CA LYS A 596 37.56 -17.06 -6.86
C LYS A 596 37.07 -15.94 -5.96
N TYR A 597 37.93 -15.28 -5.18
CA TYR A 597 37.54 -14.05 -4.50
C TYR A 597 37.22 -12.93 -5.49
N TRP A 598 38.04 -12.71 -6.52
CA TRP A 598 37.75 -11.70 -7.54
C TRP A 598 36.46 -11.98 -8.31
N GLN A 599 36.27 -13.21 -8.82
CA GLN A 599 35.06 -13.58 -9.56
C GLN A 599 33.78 -13.44 -8.71
N PHE A 600 33.83 -13.76 -7.42
CA PHE A 600 32.70 -13.55 -6.51
C PHE A 600 32.43 -12.07 -6.26
N LEU A 601 33.46 -11.29 -5.94
CA LEU A 601 33.32 -9.88 -5.56
C LEU A 601 33.00 -8.96 -6.76
N ASP A 602 33.39 -9.33 -7.98
CA ASP A 602 32.98 -8.62 -9.19
C ASP A 602 31.49 -8.88 -9.56
N ARG A 603 30.87 -9.96 -9.06
CA ARG A 603 29.42 -10.24 -9.21
C ARG A 603 28.59 -9.78 -8.00
N TYR A 604 29.15 -9.87 -6.80
CA TYR A 604 28.50 -9.50 -5.53
C TYR A 604 29.32 -8.47 -4.73
N PRO A 605 29.59 -7.26 -5.30
CA PRO A 605 30.50 -6.30 -4.70
C PRO A 605 30.06 -5.79 -3.33
N TYR A 606 28.77 -5.89 -2.99
CA TYR A 606 28.23 -5.39 -1.72
C TYR A 606 28.35 -6.38 -0.54
N CYS A 607 28.97 -7.54 -0.76
CA CYS A 607 29.26 -8.53 0.28
C CYS A 607 30.49 -8.15 1.16
N TYR A 608 30.38 -7.05 1.91
CA TYR A 608 31.50 -6.41 2.65
C TYR A 608 32.39 -7.36 3.48
N GLY A 609 31.82 -8.33 4.19
CA GLY A 609 32.60 -9.30 4.98
C GLY A 609 33.55 -10.19 4.17
N PHE A 610 33.32 -10.35 2.86
CA PHE A 610 34.23 -11.10 1.97
C PHE A 610 35.40 -10.26 1.48
N TRP A 611 35.25 -8.93 1.33
CA TRP A 611 36.37 -8.02 1.12
C TRP A 611 37.33 -8.05 2.31
N GLN A 612 36.81 -7.99 3.54
CA GLN A 612 37.61 -8.11 4.77
C GLN A 612 38.37 -9.44 4.82
N LYS A 613 37.69 -10.56 4.53
CA LYS A 613 38.33 -11.90 4.45
C LYS A 613 39.45 -11.96 3.41
N PHE A 614 39.26 -11.33 2.26
CA PHE A 614 40.24 -11.38 1.16
C PHE A 614 41.48 -10.51 1.44
N ALA A 615 41.29 -9.29 1.96
CA ALA A 615 42.42 -8.45 2.37
C ALA A 615 43.23 -9.07 3.52
N GLU A 616 42.54 -9.68 4.49
CA GLU A 616 43.15 -10.45 5.58
C GLU A 616 43.84 -11.74 5.09
N PHE A 617 43.34 -12.37 4.02
CA PHE A 617 44.03 -13.48 3.36
C PHE A 617 45.36 -13.03 2.74
N GLU A 618 45.37 -11.95 1.94
CA GLU A 618 46.63 -11.44 1.35
C GLU A 618 47.62 -10.98 2.43
N LYS A 619 47.14 -10.34 3.50
CA LYS A 619 47.93 -9.98 4.69
C LYS A 619 48.64 -11.21 5.29
N ARG A 620 47.93 -12.34 5.44
CA ARG A 620 48.50 -13.62 5.93
C ARG A 620 49.50 -14.26 4.97
N GLN A 621 49.38 -14.03 3.66
CA GLN A 621 50.40 -14.46 2.68
C GLN A 621 51.62 -13.52 2.64
N GLY A 622 51.61 -12.42 3.39
CA GLY A 622 52.66 -11.38 3.37
C GLY A 622 52.54 -10.38 2.22
N ASN A 623 51.50 -10.47 1.40
CA ASN A 623 51.30 -9.68 0.19
C ASN A 623 50.63 -8.33 0.49
N LEU A 624 51.32 -7.48 1.26
CA LEU A 624 50.79 -6.18 1.72
C LEU A 624 50.33 -5.27 0.57
N THR A 625 51.01 -5.31 -0.59
CA THR A 625 50.63 -4.53 -1.79
C THR A 625 49.31 -5.01 -2.42
N GLU A 626 49.02 -6.32 -2.39
CA GLU A 626 47.73 -6.83 -2.88
C GLU A 626 46.63 -6.63 -1.83
N ALA A 627 46.94 -6.78 -0.54
CA ALA A 627 46.02 -6.43 0.54
C ALA A 627 45.56 -4.96 0.47
N LEU A 628 46.48 -4.03 0.16
CA LEU A 628 46.17 -2.62 -0.08
C LEU A 628 45.18 -2.44 -1.25
N LYS A 629 45.45 -3.02 -2.42
CA LYS A 629 44.53 -2.97 -3.58
C LYS A 629 43.15 -3.54 -3.27
N VAL A 630 43.08 -4.62 -2.48
CA VAL A 630 41.80 -5.22 -2.07
C VAL A 630 41.04 -4.27 -1.14
N TRP A 631 41.70 -3.60 -0.19
CA TRP A 631 41.08 -2.56 0.63
C TRP A 631 40.59 -1.37 -0.23
N GLU A 632 41.43 -0.82 -1.11
CA GLU A 632 41.08 0.30 -1.99
C GLU A 632 39.87 -0.03 -2.87
N LYS A 633 39.87 -1.19 -3.54
CA LYS A 633 38.71 -1.62 -4.34
C LYS A 633 37.48 -1.92 -3.48
N SER A 634 37.63 -2.31 -2.22
CA SER A 634 36.50 -2.52 -1.29
C SER A 634 35.79 -1.23 -0.88
N ILE A 635 36.53 -0.15 -0.58
CA ILE A 635 35.93 1.16 -0.23
C ILE A 635 35.34 1.86 -1.45
N LEU A 636 35.88 1.62 -2.65
CA LEU A 636 35.25 2.05 -3.90
C LEU A 636 33.99 1.24 -4.24
N ALA A 637 33.95 -0.05 -3.87
CA ALA A 637 32.77 -0.90 -4.06
C ALA A 637 31.64 -0.58 -3.05
N ILE A 638 31.95 -0.27 -1.79
CA ILE A 638 30.94 0.01 -0.74
C ILE A 638 31.34 1.25 0.09
N PRO A 639 31.25 2.47 -0.47
CA PRO A 639 31.76 3.69 0.17
C PRO A 639 31.12 4.01 1.53
N LEU A 640 29.90 3.53 1.83
CA LEU A 640 29.24 3.73 3.12
C LEU A 640 29.47 2.60 4.13
N SER A 641 30.36 1.63 3.87
CA SER A 641 30.61 0.53 4.81
C SER A 641 31.59 0.96 5.91
N ILE A 642 31.04 1.33 7.08
CA ILE A 642 31.80 1.68 8.29
C ILE A 642 32.80 0.57 8.68
N ASP A 643 32.44 -0.71 8.55
CA ASP A 643 33.33 -1.84 8.85
C ASP A 643 34.48 -2.01 7.83
N LEU A 644 34.33 -1.56 6.58
CA LEU A 644 35.45 -1.53 5.62
C LEU A 644 36.39 -0.35 5.90
N TRP A 645 35.85 0.84 6.17
CA TRP A 645 36.67 2.00 6.54
C TRP A 645 37.51 1.74 7.80
N LEU A 646 36.90 1.20 8.86
CA LEU A 646 37.63 0.85 10.09
C LEU A 646 38.69 -0.24 9.85
N GLY A 647 38.41 -1.22 8.98
CA GLY A 647 39.38 -2.25 8.60
C GLY A 647 40.58 -1.69 7.81
N PHE A 648 40.32 -0.81 6.85
CA PHE A 648 41.35 -0.15 6.04
C PHE A 648 42.17 0.84 6.87
N LEU A 649 41.53 1.66 7.70
CA LEU A 649 42.21 2.56 8.64
C LEU A 649 43.11 1.78 9.61
N ALA A 650 42.65 0.66 10.18
CA ALA A 650 43.47 -0.19 11.02
C ALA A 650 44.68 -0.76 10.26
N PHE A 651 44.50 -1.23 9.02
CA PHE A 651 45.58 -1.73 8.16
C PHE A 651 46.61 -0.63 7.84
N MET A 652 46.18 0.59 7.51
CA MET A 652 47.08 1.73 7.26
C MET A 652 47.83 2.16 8.52
N ARG A 653 47.18 2.13 9.70
CA ARG A 653 47.83 2.36 11.01
C ARG A 653 48.86 1.28 11.38
N GLU A 654 48.71 0.05 10.88
CA GLU A 654 49.75 -0.99 11.02
C GLU A 654 50.94 -0.73 10.08
N LEU A 655 50.68 -0.33 8.82
CA LEU A 655 51.72 -0.01 7.83
C LEU A 655 52.53 1.28 8.14
N SER A 656 52.06 2.13 9.04
CA SER A 656 52.72 3.38 9.43
C SER A 656 53.54 3.29 10.73
N GLN A 657 53.58 2.14 11.41
CA GLN A 657 54.23 2.02 12.72
C GLN A 657 55.73 2.32 12.62
N GLY A 658 56.19 3.37 13.31
CA GLY A 658 57.58 3.82 13.30
C GLY A 658 57.93 4.88 12.24
N MET A 659 56.95 5.46 11.52
CA MET A 659 57.16 6.51 10.51
C MET A 659 56.33 7.77 10.80
N ASN A 660 56.88 8.73 11.55
CA ASN A 660 56.20 9.99 11.91
C ASN A 660 55.75 10.81 10.68
N GLU A 661 56.43 10.68 9.54
CA GLU A 661 56.08 11.35 8.28
C GLU A 661 54.70 10.94 7.73
N LYS A 662 54.11 9.86 8.23
CA LYS A 662 52.80 9.32 7.78
C LYS A 662 51.62 9.69 8.68
N GLU A 663 51.82 10.51 9.71
CA GLU A 663 50.72 10.98 10.57
C GLU A 663 49.67 11.77 9.75
N GLU A 664 50.11 12.62 8.81
CA GLU A 664 49.19 13.42 7.98
C GLU A 664 48.47 12.58 6.91
N GLU A 665 49.14 11.58 6.31
CA GLU A 665 48.50 10.64 5.37
C GLU A 665 47.28 9.93 6.00
N ILE A 666 47.38 9.58 7.29
CA ILE A 666 46.30 8.94 8.05
C ILE A 666 45.22 9.95 8.44
N ARG A 667 45.58 11.19 8.76
CA ARG A 667 44.62 12.28 9.02
C ARG A 667 43.78 12.60 7.78
N GLU A 668 44.39 12.73 6.61
CA GLU A 668 43.69 12.86 5.33
C GLU A 668 42.77 11.66 5.05
N LEU A 669 43.21 10.44 5.38
CA LEU A 669 42.41 9.24 5.18
C LEU A 669 41.18 9.18 6.11
N TYR A 670 41.29 9.64 7.35
CA TYR A 670 40.15 9.83 8.23
C TYR A 670 39.17 10.88 7.69
N GLU A 671 39.66 12.04 7.24
CA GLU A 671 38.78 13.07 6.67
C GLU A 671 38.08 12.59 5.38
N ARG A 672 38.76 11.77 4.57
CA ARG A 672 38.15 11.08 3.43
C ARG A 672 37.06 10.09 3.86
N ALA A 673 37.31 9.30 4.91
CA ALA A 673 36.31 8.37 5.44
C ALA A 673 35.08 9.11 6.02
N LEU A 674 35.31 10.21 6.75
CA LEU A 674 34.25 11.02 7.36
C LEU A 674 33.45 11.84 6.34
N SER A 675 34.09 12.38 5.30
CA SER A 675 33.38 13.09 4.21
C SER A 675 32.50 12.15 3.36
N ILE A 676 32.83 10.86 3.29
CA ILE A 676 32.07 9.87 2.52
C ILE A 676 30.99 9.20 3.39
N ALA A 677 31.35 8.74 4.59
CA ALA A 677 30.49 7.88 5.43
C ALA A 677 30.12 8.50 6.79
N GLY A 678 30.57 9.71 7.12
CA GLY A 678 30.26 10.37 8.40
C GLY A 678 28.79 10.77 8.56
N LEU A 679 28.05 10.98 7.46
CA LEU A 679 26.60 11.22 7.46
C LEU A 679 25.75 9.94 7.54
N GLU A 680 26.39 8.75 7.54
CA GLU A 680 25.70 7.48 7.78
C GLU A 680 25.20 7.44 9.24
N PHE A 681 23.99 6.93 9.47
CA PHE A 681 23.33 6.99 10.78
C PHE A 681 23.98 6.10 11.85
N GLN A 682 24.67 5.03 11.48
CA GLN A 682 25.42 4.13 12.38
C GLN A 682 26.94 4.41 12.35
N SER A 683 27.33 5.59 11.84
CA SER A 683 28.74 6.04 11.73
C SER A 683 29.43 6.33 13.07
N ASP A 684 28.74 6.21 14.22
CA ASP A 684 29.25 6.50 15.56
C ASP A 684 30.63 5.88 15.83
N ARG A 685 30.87 4.66 15.32
CA ARG A 685 32.14 3.93 15.46
C ARG A 685 33.29 4.58 14.68
N LEU A 686 33.03 5.17 13.51
CA LEU A 686 34.04 5.84 12.69
C LEU A 686 34.47 7.17 13.32
N TRP A 687 33.49 7.97 13.75
CA TRP A 687 33.74 9.22 14.48
C TRP A 687 34.52 8.99 15.77
N LEU A 688 34.18 7.96 16.55
CA LEU A 688 34.87 7.64 17.80
C LEU A 688 36.27 7.03 17.60
N ASP A 689 36.53 6.29 16.52
CA ASP A 689 37.89 5.81 16.17
C ASP A 689 38.79 6.98 15.71
N ALA A 690 38.26 7.93 14.93
CA ALA A 690 38.97 9.15 14.54
C ALA A 690 39.32 10.05 15.74
N ILE A 691 38.32 10.32 16.61
CA ILE A 691 38.51 11.08 17.85
C ILE A 691 39.52 10.39 18.78
N GLY A 692 39.43 9.07 18.94
CA GLY A 692 40.36 8.29 19.77
C GLY A 692 41.80 8.29 19.22
N TRP A 693 41.96 8.32 17.89
CA TRP A 693 43.28 8.42 17.26
C TRP A 693 43.91 9.79 17.44
N GLU A 694 43.19 10.90 17.21
CA GLU A 694 43.73 12.26 17.47
C GLU A 694 44.03 12.48 18.97
N GLN A 695 43.20 11.94 19.87
CA GLN A 695 43.50 11.92 21.31
C GLN A 695 44.79 11.16 21.63
N HIS A 696 45.05 10.03 20.96
CA HIS A 696 46.31 9.31 21.11
C HIS A 696 47.50 10.12 20.58
N GLN A 697 47.38 10.78 19.42
CA GLN A 697 48.48 11.61 18.89
C GLN A 697 48.82 12.79 19.80
N TYR A 698 47.80 13.46 20.37
CA TYR A 698 48.00 14.49 21.38
C TYR A 698 48.78 13.98 22.60
N VAL A 699 48.42 12.80 23.13
CA VAL A 699 49.13 12.19 24.27
C VAL A 699 50.55 11.76 23.89
N GLN A 700 50.78 11.21 22.71
CA GLN A 700 52.13 10.85 22.24
C GLN A 700 53.01 12.10 22.01
N ALA A 701 52.44 13.21 21.54
CA ALA A 701 53.15 14.47 21.41
C ALA A 701 53.64 14.98 22.79
N LEU A 702 52.77 14.97 23.81
CA LEU A 702 53.14 15.31 25.18
C LEU A 702 54.22 14.37 25.75
N LEU A 703 54.11 13.05 25.52
CA LEU A 703 55.12 12.07 25.93
C LEU A 703 56.46 12.25 25.21
N SER A 704 56.46 12.78 23.98
CA SER A 704 57.66 13.14 23.22
C SER A 704 58.33 14.45 23.66
N GLY A 705 57.76 15.16 24.65
CA GLY A 705 58.27 16.44 25.14
C GLY A 705 57.81 17.67 24.34
N ARG A 706 56.83 17.52 23.44
CA ARG A 706 56.23 18.64 22.70
C ARG A 706 55.22 19.38 23.58
N HIS A 707 55.68 20.42 24.28
CA HIS A 707 54.87 21.28 25.16
C HIS A 707 53.93 22.24 24.39
N ASP A 708 54.06 22.30 23.08
CA ASP A 708 53.25 23.00 22.08
C ASP A 708 52.09 22.14 21.52
N ALA A 709 51.96 20.87 21.96
CA ALA A 709 50.90 19.98 21.51
C ALA A 709 49.49 20.55 21.77
N SER A 710 48.64 20.51 20.74
CA SER A 710 47.27 21.02 20.76
C SER A 710 46.25 19.91 20.46
N ALA A 711 45.07 20.00 21.07
CA ALA A 711 43.93 19.11 20.91
C ALA A 711 42.79 19.74 20.08
N VAL A 712 43.03 20.87 19.41
CA VAL A 712 42.01 21.59 18.59
C VAL A 712 41.36 20.70 17.52
N HIS A 713 42.07 19.72 16.97
CA HIS A 713 41.49 18.75 16.03
C HIS A 713 40.43 17.86 16.70
N VAL A 714 40.67 17.45 17.96
CA VAL A 714 39.69 16.70 18.76
C VAL A 714 38.45 17.55 19.01
N GLY A 715 38.62 18.85 19.31
CA GLY A 715 37.52 19.81 19.42
C GLY A 715 36.67 19.89 18.15
N LYS A 716 37.32 20.16 17.00
CA LYS A 716 36.66 20.23 15.68
C LYS A 716 35.93 18.94 15.27
N LEU A 717 36.48 17.77 15.61
CA LEU A 717 35.81 16.48 15.37
C LEU A 717 34.58 16.28 16.27
N PHE A 718 34.63 16.70 17.53
CA PHE A 718 33.45 16.68 18.40
C PHE A 718 32.37 17.66 17.93
N ASP A 719 32.72 18.86 17.47
CA ASP A 719 31.75 19.84 16.98
C ASP A 719 31.00 19.30 15.74
N ARG A 720 31.73 18.67 14.80
CA ARG A 720 31.13 17.98 13.64
C ARG A 720 30.26 16.79 14.03
N LEU A 721 30.69 15.99 15.02
CA LEU A 721 29.90 14.88 15.54
C LEU A 721 28.60 15.35 16.23
N LEU A 722 28.65 16.45 16.99
CA LEU A 722 27.48 17.01 17.67
C LEU A 722 26.49 17.69 16.70
N ALA A 723 26.97 18.16 15.54
CA ALA A 723 26.15 18.59 14.40
C ALA A 723 25.58 17.43 13.55
N THR A 724 26.03 16.19 13.76
CA THR A 724 25.67 15.05 12.90
C THR A 724 24.62 14.14 13.57
N PRO A 725 23.45 13.92 12.96
CA PRO A 725 22.41 13.06 13.54
C PRO A 725 22.76 11.56 13.35
N THR A 726 23.18 10.91 14.44
CA THR A 726 23.56 9.49 14.50
C THR A 726 22.70 8.68 15.50
N ALA A 727 22.82 7.36 15.43
CA ALA A 727 22.12 6.42 16.30
C ALA A 727 22.43 6.62 17.80
N ALA A 728 23.66 7.01 18.16
CA ALA A 728 24.06 7.23 19.55
C ALA A 728 24.19 8.72 19.93
N HIS A 729 23.64 9.66 19.14
CA HIS A 729 23.80 11.12 19.31
C HIS A 729 23.73 11.59 20.77
N SER A 730 22.69 11.18 21.51
CA SER A 730 22.41 11.56 22.91
C SER A 730 23.52 11.18 23.91
N THR A 731 24.46 10.33 23.50
CA THR A 731 25.63 9.94 24.31
C THR A 731 26.91 10.68 23.92
N HIS A 732 26.93 11.44 22.81
CA HIS A 732 28.12 12.17 22.37
C HIS A 732 28.39 13.40 23.24
N ILE A 733 27.35 14.15 23.63
CA ILE A 733 27.50 15.33 24.50
C ILE A 733 28.07 14.95 25.88
N THR A 734 27.66 13.81 26.45
CA THR A 734 28.23 13.27 27.69
C THR A 734 29.71 12.86 27.54
N ARG A 735 30.12 12.33 26.38
CA ARG A 735 31.53 12.03 26.09
C ARG A 735 32.36 13.32 25.95
N TYR A 736 31.81 14.34 25.29
CA TYR A 736 32.45 15.65 25.13
C TYR A 736 32.64 16.35 26.47
N ALA A 737 31.62 16.36 27.33
CA ALA A 737 31.72 16.88 28.70
C ALA A 737 32.74 16.12 29.56
N ALA A 738 32.81 14.79 29.45
CA ALA A 738 33.85 14.00 30.12
C ALA A 738 35.27 14.35 29.63
N TYR A 739 35.44 14.66 28.35
CA TYR A 739 36.71 15.09 27.77
C TYR A 739 37.11 16.51 28.21
N ILE A 740 36.19 17.48 28.11
CA ILE A 740 36.38 18.87 28.58
C ILE A 740 36.82 18.92 30.05
N ASN A 741 36.23 18.08 30.90
CA ASN A 741 36.58 18.05 32.32
C ASN A 741 38.02 17.59 32.60
N GLY A 742 38.64 16.86 31.66
CA GLY A 742 40.02 16.38 31.74
C GLY A 742 41.08 17.27 31.08
N ILE A 743 40.71 18.34 30.37
CA ILE A 743 41.63 19.18 29.58
C ILE A 743 41.45 20.69 29.89
N GLU A 744 42.45 21.52 29.61
CA GLU A 744 42.31 22.98 29.68
C GLU A 744 41.77 23.55 28.35
N PRO A 745 40.90 24.58 28.37
CA PRO A 745 40.33 25.16 27.14
C PRO A 745 41.35 25.68 26.13
N ASP A 746 42.54 26.11 26.57
CA ASP A 746 43.51 26.78 25.70
C ASP A 746 44.24 25.85 24.71
N VAL A 747 44.13 24.53 24.90
CA VAL A 747 44.60 23.52 23.94
C VAL A 747 43.43 22.86 23.18
N LEU A 748 42.18 23.18 23.51
CA LEU A 748 40.99 22.60 22.86
C LEU A 748 40.34 23.54 21.84
N LEU A 749 40.44 24.85 22.05
CA LEU A 749 39.82 25.89 21.24
C LEU A 749 40.84 26.58 20.32
N THR A 750 40.38 27.25 19.25
CA THR A 750 41.23 28.20 18.51
C THR A 750 41.47 29.46 19.34
N ASP A 751 42.54 30.20 19.08
CA ASP A 751 42.86 31.43 19.82
C ASP A 751 41.69 32.45 19.83
N GLU A 752 40.99 32.57 18.70
CA GLU A 752 39.81 33.44 18.55
C GLU A 752 38.63 33.00 19.43
N GLU A 753 38.31 31.70 19.46
CA GLU A 753 37.22 31.20 20.32
C GLU A 753 37.64 31.20 21.79
N TYR A 754 38.90 30.89 22.09
CA TYR A 754 39.46 30.91 23.43
C TYR A 754 39.35 32.30 24.07
N GLU A 755 39.74 33.37 23.37
CA GLU A 755 39.64 34.73 23.89
C GLU A 755 38.19 35.21 24.03
N ASP A 756 37.29 34.85 23.12
CA ASP A 756 35.86 35.14 23.26
C ASP A 756 35.24 34.45 24.50
N VAL A 757 35.47 33.14 24.66
CA VAL A 757 35.06 32.36 25.84
C VAL A 757 35.68 32.92 27.13
N LEU A 758 36.97 33.26 27.11
CA LEU A 758 37.68 33.86 28.24
C LEU A 758 37.11 35.24 28.61
N SER A 759 36.74 36.06 27.61
CA SER A 759 36.14 37.38 27.83
C SER A 759 34.76 37.30 28.48
N LYS A 760 33.97 36.26 28.14
CA LYS A 760 32.64 36.00 28.70
C LYS A 760 32.75 35.42 30.11
N ALA A 761 33.61 34.41 30.31
CA ALA A 761 33.86 33.83 31.63
C ALA A 761 34.38 34.88 32.64
N ARG A 762 35.29 35.77 32.23
CA ARG A 762 35.78 36.87 33.10
C ARG A 762 34.68 37.86 33.51
N LYS A 763 33.70 38.14 32.65
CA LYS A 763 32.53 38.98 32.99
C LYS A 763 31.65 38.31 34.04
N ASN A 764 31.37 37.01 33.86
CA ASN A 764 30.54 36.24 34.79
C ASN A 764 31.21 36.07 36.17
N VAL A 765 32.55 35.95 36.21
CA VAL A 765 33.34 35.97 37.46
C VAL A 765 33.28 37.33 38.16
N THR A 766 33.16 38.45 37.43
CA THR A 766 33.19 39.82 38.02
C THR A 766 31.82 40.38 38.40
N THR A 767 30.72 39.80 37.96
CA THR A 767 29.36 40.28 38.30
C THR A 767 28.89 39.93 39.72
N GLY A 768 29.50 38.93 40.36
CA GLY A 768 29.01 38.39 41.65
C GLY A 768 27.84 37.42 41.47
N ILE A 769 27.60 36.59 42.49
CA ILE A 769 26.54 35.57 42.46
C ILE A 769 25.23 36.15 42.98
N ASP A 770 24.17 35.98 42.20
CA ASP A 770 22.77 36.00 42.67
C ASP A 770 22.19 34.58 42.46
N ASP A 771 21.32 34.11 43.35
CA ASP A 771 20.96 32.67 43.48
C ASP A 771 19.99 32.17 42.38
N LEU A 772 20.45 32.09 41.13
CA LEU A 772 19.65 31.68 39.97
C LEU A 772 20.14 30.46 39.17
N PHE A 773 21.36 29.96 39.40
CA PHE A 773 21.96 28.88 38.58
C PHE A 773 22.55 27.71 39.40
N ARG A 774 21.80 27.21 40.39
CA ARG A 774 22.08 25.90 41.03
C ARG A 774 21.16 24.80 40.49
N ASP A 775 21.19 24.57 39.19
CA ASP A 775 20.61 23.34 38.63
C ASP A 775 21.43 22.12 39.08
N GLU A 776 20.82 21.22 39.85
CA GLU A 776 21.50 20.14 40.55
C GLU A 776 22.24 19.14 39.62
N GLU A 777 21.92 19.13 38.32
CA GLU A 777 22.48 18.17 37.36
C GLU A 777 23.97 18.39 37.06
N VAL A 778 24.42 19.65 36.96
CA VAL A 778 25.84 19.97 36.65
C VAL A 778 26.76 19.48 37.77
N THR A 779 26.29 19.55 39.03
CA THR A 779 27.01 19.10 40.23
C THR A 779 27.42 17.64 40.23
N ARG A 780 26.79 16.76 39.42
CA ARG A 780 27.03 15.31 39.47
C ARG A 780 28.30 14.82 38.78
N PHE A 781 28.93 15.65 37.94
CA PHE A 781 30.10 15.26 37.16
C PHE A 781 31.45 15.68 37.77
N VAL A 782 31.45 16.49 38.83
CA VAL A 782 32.68 16.96 39.49
C VAL A 782 33.00 16.11 40.72
N LYS A 783 33.86 15.09 40.54
CA LYS A 783 34.69 14.56 41.63
C LYS A 783 36.11 15.08 41.48
N LEU A 784 36.46 16.06 42.30
CA LEU A 784 37.84 16.45 42.55
C LEU A 784 38.57 15.37 43.35
N ALA A 785 39.87 15.19 43.10
CA ALA A 785 40.78 14.61 44.09
C ALA A 785 41.08 15.69 45.15
N GLU A 786 41.14 15.30 46.43
CA GLU A 786 40.99 16.23 47.57
C GLU A 786 42.24 17.10 47.84
N ASP A 787 43.35 16.86 47.17
CA ASP A 787 44.68 17.43 47.45
C ASP A 787 45.18 18.45 46.41
N GLY A 788 44.45 18.65 45.31
CA GLY A 788 44.61 19.79 44.39
C GLY A 788 45.91 19.89 43.60
N ARG A 789 46.88 18.99 43.83
CA ARG A 789 48.22 18.96 43.23
C ARG A 789 48.49 17.58 42.65
N THR A 790 48.75 17.49 41.35
CA THR A 790 49.18 16.26 40.70
C THR A 790 50.60 15.90 41.12
N TRP A 791 50.75 14.79 41.85
CA TRP A 791 52.05 14.18 42.18
C TRP A 791 52.20 12.81 41.52
N VAL A 792 53.44 12.39 41.31
CA VAL A 792 53.77 11.05 40.82
C VAL A 792 53.97 10.13 42.01
N GLN A 793 53.23 9.01 42.06
CA GLN A 793 53.51 7.91 42.97
C GLN A 793 53.55 6.60 42.19
N VAL A 794 54.70 5.92 42.22
CA VAL A 794 54.89 4.58 41.65
C VAL A 794 54.81 3.57 42.80
N ASP A 795 53.85 2.65 42.73
CA ASP A 795 53.85 1.46 43.57
C ASP A 795 54.52 0.31 42.81
N PRO A 796 55.66 -0.24 43.28
CA PRO A 796 56.36 -1.33 42.59
C PRO A 796 55.66 -2.69 42.60
N SER A 797 54.45 -2.82 43.17
CA SER A 797 53.80 -4.12 43.42
C SER A 797 52.58 -4.46 42.56
N ALA A 798 52.16 -3.57 41.64
CA ALA A 798 51.01 -3.81 40.76
C ALA A 798 51.33 -4.72 39.56
N SER A 799 50.45 -5.70 39.28
CA SER A 799 50.62 -6.73 38.23
C SER A 799 49.94 -6.39 36.90
N GLU A 800 50.48 -6.94 35.80
CA GLU A 800 50.37 -6.48 34.40
C GLU A 800 48.98 -6.54 33.70
N GLU A 801 47.85 -6.78 34.39
CA GLU A 801 46.52 -6.90 33.74
C GLU A 801 45.59 -5.67 33.85
N GLU A 802 45.94 -4.61 34.60
CA GLU A 802 45.22 -3.33 34.54
C GLU A 802 46.05 -2.24 33.86
N GLY A 803 45.49 -1.62 32.82
CA GLY A 803 46.22 -0.75 31.89
C GLY A 803 46.78 0.52 32.54
N VAL A 804 48.10 0.69 32.43
CA VAL A 804 48.86 1.82 32.98
C VAL A 804 48.33 3.16 32.45
N ARG A 805 47.66 3.93 33.31
CA ARG A 805 47.23 5.31 32.99
C ARG A 805 48.39 6.29 33.21
N ILE A 806 49.20 6.48 32.18
CA ILE A 806 50.19 7.56 32.16
C ILE A 806 49.43 8.90 32.01
N VAL A 807 49.58 9.80 32.97
CA VAL A 807 48.98 11.14 32.94
C VAL A 807 50.10 12.17 32.89
N VAL A 808 50.30 12.77 31.71
CA VAL A 808 51.25 13.88 31.52
C VAL A 808 50.53 15.20 31.81
N GLY A 809 50.96 15.92 32.83
CA GLY A 809 50.36 17.19 33.24
C GLY A 809 51.13 18.40 32.68
N ARG A 810 50.39 19.37 32.12
CA ARG A 810 50.84 20.75 31.92
C ARG A 810 50.55 21.53 33.21
N GLU A 811 51.29 22.62 33.47
CA GLU A 811 50.89 23.54 34.56
C GLU A 811 49.53 24.17 34.23
N LYS A 812 48.67 24.33 35.26
CA LYS A 812 47.33 24.90 35.09
C LYS A 812 47.41 26.39 34.82
N LYS A 813 46.78 26.85 33.73
CA LYS A 813 46.83 28.26 33.28
C LYS A 813 45.76 29.13 33.94
N HIS A 814 44.73 28.52 34.54
CA HIS A 814 43.57 29.21 35.13
C HIS A 814 43.30 28.76 36.56
N ASP A 815 42.67 29.64 37.34
CA ASP A 815 42.06 29.26 38.62
C ASP A 815 40.80 28.40 38.44
N ALA A 816 40.33 27.77 39.53
CA ALA A 816 39.24 26.80 39.48
C ALA A 816 37.89 27.40 39.07
N ASP A 817 37.63 28.66 39.46
CA ASP A 817 36.34 29.31 39.25
C ASP A 817 36.23 29.80 37.79
N LEU A 818 37.27 30.48 37.28
CA LEU A 818 37.36 30.88 35.88
C LEU A 818 37.34 29.66 34.94
N LEU A 819 38.05 28.57 35.30
CA LEU A 819 38.01 27.31 34.56
C LEU A 819 36.60 26.68 34.55
N HIS A 820 35.84 26.78 35.64
CA HIS A 820 34.44 26.33 35.68
C HIS A 820 33.57 27.13 34.70
N PHE A 821 33.61 28.46 34.74
CA PHE A 821 32.83 29.31 33.83
C PHE A 821 33.21 29.13 32.36
N MET A 822 34.50 28.98 32.04
CA MET A 822 34.94 28.69 30.65
C MET A 822 34.40 27.33 30.17
N ARG A 823 34.44 26.29 31.01
CA ARG A 823 33.89 24.97 30.66
C ARG A 823 32.38 24.98 30.49
N TYR A 824 31.65 25.75 31.30
CA TYR A 824 30.20 25.96 31.15
C TYR A 824 29.87 26.64 29.81
N GLU A 825 30.53 27.74 29.47
CA GLU A 825 30.32 28.49 28.22
C GLU A 825 30.56 27.61 26.97
N ILE A 826 31.61 26.77 26.97
CA ILE A 826 31.88 25.83 25.88
C ILE A 826 30.76 24.78 25.78
N LEU A 827 30.33 24.23 26.91
CA LEU A 827 29.29 23.21 26.96
C LEU A 827 27.92 23.74 26.54
N ASP A 828 27.51 24.92 26.98
CA ASP A 828 26.24 25.55 26.58
C ASP A 828 26.13 25.75 25.06
N ARG A 829 27.20 26.25 24.42
CA ARG A 829 27.27 26.37 22.95
C ARG A 829 27.05 25.03 22.25
N ARG A 830 27.76 23.99 22.69
CA ARG A 830 27.69 22.65 22.10
C ARG A 830 26.41 21.90 22.48
N GLN A 831 25.79 22.22 23.62
CA GLN A 831 24.49 21.72 24.06
C GLN A 831 23.36 22.22 23.14
N LYS A 832 23.41 23.50 22.72
CA LYS A 832 22.46 24.08 21.77
C LYS A 832 22.55 23.41 20.40
N LEU A 833 23.75 23.30 19.85
CA LEU A 833 24.02 22.54 18.62
C LEU A 833 23.50 21.08 18.71
N HIS A 834 23.71 20.44 19.87
CA HIS A 834 23.23 19.08 20.10
C HIS A 834 21.69 18.98 20.21
N GLN A 835 21.01 19.99 20.76
CA GLN A 835 19.54 20.05 20.83
C GLN A 835 18.92 20.13 19.42
N ASP A 836 19.47 20.95 18.53
CA ASP A 836 19.03 21.02 17.12
C ASP A 836 19.19 19.65 16.44
N THR A 837 20.39 19.05 16.55
CA THR A 837 20.68 17.70 16.01
C THR A 837 19.75 16.61 16.58
N ALA A 838 19.32 16.73 17.84
CA ALA A 838 18.37 15.81 18.44
C ALA A 838 16.98 15.88 17.78
N LEU A 839 16.51 17.08 17.40
CA LEU A 839 15.26 17.24 16.63
C LEU A 839 15.37 16.62 15.23
N PHE A 840 16.47 16.87 14.51
CA PHE A 840 16.72 16.23 13.20
C PHE A 840 16.81 14.71 13.30
N THR A 841 17.37 14.19 14.40
CA THR A 841 17.44 12.74 14.68
C THR A 841 16.07 12.15 15.01
N ALA A 842 15.27 12.82 15.84
CA ALA A 842 13.94 12.35 16.25
C ALA A 842 12.99 12.13 15.06
N LYS A 843 13.00 13.04 14.05
CA LYS A 843 12.25 12.85 12.80
C LYS A 843 12.57 11.52 12.09
N ARG A 844 13.84 11.10 12.14
CA ARG A 844 14.40 10.01 11.32
C ARG A 844 14.40 8.66 12.04
N LEU A 845 14.46 8.69 13.37
CA LEU A 845 14.54 7.51 14.24
C LEU A 845 13.42 6.47 14.00
N ASN A 846 12.22 6.90 13.60
CA ASN A 846 11.12 5.97 13.26
C ASN A 846 11.43 5.12 12.02
N PHE A 847 12.01 5.71 10.98
CA PHE A 847 12.40 4.98 9.77
C PHE A 847 13.62 4.07 10.03
N GLU A 848 14.61 4.58 10.76
CA GLU A 848 15.83 3.84 11.11
C GLU A 848 15.52 2.59 11.95
N ASN A 849 14.64 2.69 12.95
CA ASN A 849 14.21 1.56 13.79
C ASN A 849 13.47 0.45 13.00
N GLN A 850 12.93 0.74 11.82
CA GLN A 850 12.27 -0.24 10.95
C GLN A 850 13.25 -0.97 10.01
N ILE A 851 14.49 -0.50 9.86
CA ILE A 851 15.53 -1.13 9.02
C ILE A 851 16.17 -2.29 9.80
N LYS A 852 15.61 -3.50 9.66
CA LYS A 852 16.16 -4.72 10.30
C LYS A 852 17.47 -5.20 9.65
N ARG A 853 17.70 -4.87 8.38
CA ARG A 853 18.85 -5.34 7.60
C ARG A 853 19.47 -4.21 6.75
N PRO A 854 20.40 -3.41 7.30
CA PRO A 854 21.07 -2.33 6.56
C PRO A 854 22.14 -2.82 5.56
N TYR A 855 22.47 -4.11 5.56
CA TYR A 855 23.51 -4.70 4.71
C TYR A 855 22.94 -5.58 3.58
N PHE A 856 23.74 -5.74 2.52
CA PHE A 856 23.39 -6.58 1.36
C PHE A 856 23.27 -8.07 1.72
N HIS A 857 22.21 -8.72 1.22
CA HIS A 857 22.10 -10.17 1.17
C HIS A 857 21.12 -10.57 0.06
N VAL A 858 21.48 -11.59 -0.74
CA VAL A 858 20.66 -12.13 -1.84
C VAL A 858 19.25 -12.61 -1.44
N LYS A 859 19.00 -12.93 -0.16
CA LYS A 859 17.63 -13.23 0.30
C LYS A 859 16.77 -11.97 0.23
N PRO A 860 15.54 -12.03 -0.31
CA PRO A 860 14.66 -10.86 -0.41
C PRO A 860 14.39 -10.24 0.96
N LEU A 861 14.20 -8.92 0.96
CA LEU A 861 13.70 -8.17 2.11
C LEU A 861 12.21 -8.44 2.33
N GLU A 862 11.75 -8.25 3.57
CA GLU A 862 10.32 -8.21 3.87
C GLU A 862 9.68 -7.00 3.17
N PHE A 863 8.49 -7.15 2.60
CA PHE A 863 7.80 -6.08 1.86
C PHE A 863 7.64 -4.77 2.67
N HIS A 864 7.40 -4.88 3.98
CA HIS A 864 7.33 -3.72 4.88
C HIS A 864 8.66 -2.94 4.97
N GLN A 865 9.81 -3.61 4.91
CA GLN A 865 11.12 -2.93 4.88
C GLN A 865 11.33 -2.18 3.55
N LEU A 866 10.85 -2.73 2.42
CA LEU A 866 10.87 -2.03 1.13
C LEU A 866 10.00 -0.77 1.15
N LEU A 867 8.78 -0.86 1.73
CA LEU A 867 7.92 0.31 1.93
C LEU A 867 8.56 1.36 2.85
N ASN A 868 9.23 0.94 3.93
CA ASN A 868 9.97 1.85 4.81
C ASN A 868 11.11 2.56 4.08
N TRP A 869 11.90 1.86 3.26
CA TRP A 869 12.93 2.50 2.42
C TRP A 869 12.35 3.47 1.40
N ILE A 870 11.23 3.14 0.74
CA ILE A 870 10.54 4.06 -0.18
C ILE A 870 10.11 5.33 0.55
N ALA A 871 9.42 5.19 1.69
CA ALA A 871 8.90 6.31 2.48
C ALA A 871 10.01 7.18 3.09
N TYR A 872 11.11 6.58 3.56
CA TYR A 872 12.25 7.32 4.11
C TYR A 872 12.99 8.11 3.01
N LEU A 873 13.15 7.53 1.81
CA LEU A 873 13.68 8.26 0.66
C LEU A 873 12.77 9.42 0.25
N ASP A 874 11.45 9.22 0.19
CA ASP A 874 10.52 10.30 -0.13
C ASP A 874 10.47 11.38 0.97
N PHE A 875 10.72 11.03 2.24
CA PHE A 875 10.84 11.96 3.35
C PHE A 875 12.11 12.84 3.25
N GLU A 876 13.31 12.26 3.06
CA GLU A 876 14.53 13.08 2.92
C GLU A 876 14.48 13.95 1.66
N ILE A 877 13.88 13.46 0.56
CA ILE A 877 13.65 14.24 -0.67
C ILE A 877 12.76 15.47 -0.41
N GLN A 878 11.82 15.39 0.54
CA GLN A 878 10.95 16.50 0.94
C GLN A 878 11.61 17.46 1.94
N GLU A 879 12.50 16.98 2.81
CA GLU A 879 13.30 17.84 3.71
C GLU A 879 14.36 18.66 2.94
N GLY A 880 14.75 18.22 1.73
CA GLY A 880 15.51 19.02 0.75
C GLY A 880 17.03 18.95 0.86
N GLU A 881 17.58 18.22 1.84
CA GLU A 881 19.02 18.12 2.08
C GLU A 881 19.72 17.19 1.08
N ASP A 882 20.12 17.76 -0.07
CA ASP A 882 20.57 17.06 -1.28
C ASP A 882 21.75 16.09 -1.04
N GLU A 883 22.69 16.41 -0.14
CA GLU A 883 23.79 15.51 0.22
C GLU A 883 23.32 14.34 1.11
N ARG A 884 22.35 14.60 1.98
CA ARG A 884 21.76 13.58 2.86
C ARG A 884 20.89 12.61 2.07
N VAL A 885 20.11 13.11 1.11
CA VAL A 885 19.33 12.30 0.17
C VAL A 885 20.24 11.37 -0.63
N ASN A 886 21.37 11.89 -1.13
CA ASN A 886 22.38 11.10 -1.83
C ASN A 886 22.95 9.96 -0.94
N VAL A 887 23.33 10.27 0.31
CA VAL A 887 23.80 9.25 1.27
C VAL A 887 22.72 8.22 1.58
N LEU A 888 21.46 8.62 1.76
CA LEU A 888 20.37 7.67 2.00
C LEU A 888 20.08 6.77 0.78
N PHE A 889 20.15 7.30 -0.45
CA PHE A 889 20.03 6.49 -1.67
C PHE A 889 21.14 5.45 -1.77
N GLU A 890 22.41 5.87 -1.64
CA GLU A 890 23.56 4.96 -1.67
C GLU A 890 23.45 3.88 -0.58
N ARG A 891 22.98 4.23 0.63
CA ARG A 891 22.77 3.28 1.72
C ARG A 891 21.59 2.33 1.47
N CYS A 892 20.50 2.84 0.91
CA CYS A 892 19.34 2.05 0.50
C CYS A 892 19.74 1.01 -0.56
N LEU A 893 20.60 1.39 -1.51
CA LEU A 893 21.07 0.52 -2.58
C LEU A 893 22.00 -0.59 -2.08
N ILE A 894 22.69 -0.42 -0.94
CA ILE A 894 23.40 -1.54 -0.29
C ILE A 894 22.41 -2.63 0.16
N ALA A 895 21.36 -2.25 0.91
CA ALA A 895 20.36 -3.20 1.40
C ALA A 895 19.46 -3.78 0.28
N CYS A 896 19.14 -2.94 -0.73
CA CYS A 896 18.14 -3.19 -1.77
C CYS A 896 18.75 -3.37 -3.18
N ALA A 897 20.03 -3.78 -3.31
CA ALA A 897 20.70 -3.85 -4.61
C ALA A 897 20.01 -4.72 -5.66
N LEU A 898 19.19 -5.70 -5.25
CA LEU A 898 18.46 -6.62 -6.14
C LEU A 898 17.06 -6.11 -6.57
N TYR A 899 16.77 -4.82 -6.38
CA TYR A 899 15.46 -4.21 -6.64
C TYR A 899 15.63 -3.01 -7.61
N GLU A 900 15.30 -3.20 -8.89
CA GLU A 900 15.53 -2.16 -9.93
C GLU A 900 14.79 -0.84 -9.68
N GLU A 901 13.69 -0.84 -8.93
CA GLU A 901 12.89 0.36 -8.65
C GLU A 901 13.68 1.41 -7.87
N PHE A 902 14.57 1.01 -6.96
CA PHE A 902 15.41 1.94 -6.20
C PHE A 902 16.53 2.54 -7.06
N TRP A 903 17.17 1.73 -7.91
CA TRP A 903 18.17 2.21 -8.88
C TRP A 903 17.55 3.20 -9.87
N ILE A 904 16.35 2.91 -10.37
CA ILE A 904 15.61 3.79 -11.30
C ILE A 904 15.15 5.07 -10.59
N LYS A 905 14.72 5.01 -9.32
CA LYS A 905 14.36 6.18 -8.51
C LYS A 905 15.57 7.09 -8.28
N TYR A 906 16.72 6.53 -7.91
CA TYR A 906 17.97 7.26 -7.69
C TYR A 906 18.47 7.92 -8.98
N ALA A 907 18.53 7.18 -10.09
CA ALA A 907 18.94 7.72 -11.39
C ALA A 907 18.06 8.90 -11.85
N ARG A 908 16.74 8.82 -11.64
CA ARG A 908 15.79 9.90 -11.96
C ARG A 908 15.99 11.12 -11.05
N TRP A 909 16.17 10.93 -9.76
CA TRP A 909 16.41 12.02 -8.81
C TRP A 909 17.75 12.73 -9.09
N MET A 910 18.83 11.98 -9.33
CA MET A 910 20.14 12.52 -9.72
C MET A 910 20.12 13.29 -11.05
N TRP A 911 19.30 12.84 -12.01
CA TRP A 911 19.07 13.59 -13.24
C TRP A 911 18.29 14.89 -12.99
N ALA A 912 17.23 14.83 -12.18
CA ALA A 912 16.39 15.99 -11.89
C ALA A 912 17.15 17.12 -11.18
N GLN A 913 17.87 16.81 -10.10
CA GLN A 913 18.57 17.82 -9.29
C GLN A 913 19.89 18.28 -9.94
N ARG A 914 20.78 17.34 -10.26
CA ARG A 914 22.18 17.66 -10.63
C ARG A 914 22.47 17.56 -12.13
N LYS A 915 21.52 17.07 -12.95
CA LYS A 915 21.64 16.94 -14.43
C LYS A 915 22.96 16.31 -14.89
N SER A 916 23.51 15.41 -14.07
CA SER A 916 24.88 14.92 -14.19
C SER A 916 24.92 13.58 -14.93
N GLU A 917 25.08 13.63 -16.24
CA GLU A 917 25.05 12.45 -17.13
C GLU A 917 26.01 11.34 -16.70
N SER A 918 27.24 11.72 -16.31
CA SER A 918 28.27 10.78 -15.84
C SER A 918 27.78 9.98 -14.61
N LYS A 919 27.15 10.64 -13.63
CA LYS A 919 26.63 9.96 -12.43
C LYS A 919 25.40 9.10 -12.75
N VAL A 920 24.51 9.55 -13.63
CA VAL A 920 23.34 8.75 -14.04
C VAL A 920 23.76 7.50 -14.82
N ARG A 921 24.77 7.62 -15.70
CA ARG A 921 25.37 6.48 -16.40
C ARG A 921 26.10 5.52 -15.46
N ASP A 922 26.82 6.02 -14.45
CA ASP A 922 27.40 5.19 -13.38
C ASP A 922 26.33 4.40 -12.61
N ILE A 923 25.26 5.05 -12.17
CA ILE A 923 24.14 4.41 -11.45
C ILE A 923 23.53 3.28 -12.28
N TYR A 924 23.26 3.51 -13.57
CA TYR A 924 22.76 2.45 -14.46
C TYR A 924 23.80 1.34 -14.72
N GLN A 925 25.09 1.68 -14.78
CA GLN A 925 26.17 0.69 -14.97
C GLN A 925 26.35 -0.19 -13.73
N ARG A 926 26.31 0.39 -12.53
CA ARG A 926 26.31 -0.32 -11.23
C ARG A 926 25.07 -1.19 -11.07
N ALA A 927 23.88 -0.65 -11.34
CA ALA A 927 22.63 -1.43 -11.35
C ALA A 927 22.71 -2.66 -12.26
N SER A 928 23.38 -2.56 -13.42
CA SER A 928 23.58 -3.68 -14.34
C SER A 928 24.45 -4.82 -13.77
N VAL A 929 25.33 -4.54 -12.79
CA VAL A 929 26.12 -5.57 -12.10
C VAL A 929 25.26 -6.41 -11.17
N HIS A 930 24.21 -5.82 -10.59
CA HIS A 930 23.30 -6.51 -9.67
C HIS A 930 22.11 -7.16 -10.41
N VAL A 931 21.30 -6.36 -11.11
CA VAL A 931 20.03 -6.74 -11.75
C VAL A 931 20.07 -6.62 -13.28
N GLY A 932 21.21 -6.96 -13.90
CA GLY A 932 21.40 -6.89 -15.37
C GLY A 932 20.43 -7.72 -16.22
N ASN A 933 19.67 -8.64 -15.62
CA ASN A 933 18.58 -9.39 -16.24
C ASN A 933 17.22 -8.66 -16.22
N SER A 934 17.12 -7.48 -15.59
CA SER A 934 15.90 -6.67 -15.61
C SER A 934 15.73 -5.94 -16.94
N ALA A 935 14.71 -6.36 -17.71
CA ALA A 935 14.27 -5.63 -18.90
C ALA A 935 13.79 -4.20 -18.55
N GLN A 936 13.26 -3.98 -17.34
CA GLN A 936 12.82 -2.66 -16.89
C GLN A 936 14.01 -1.72 -16.65
N LEU A 937 15.13 -2.21 -16.09
CA LEU A 937 16.37 -1.44 -15.99
C LEU A 937 16.93 -1.09 -17.38
N ALA A 938 16.99 -2.06 -18.29
CA ALA A 938 17.48 -1.83 -19.66
C ALA A 938 16.65 -0.79 -20.41
N ILE A 939 15.31 -0.86 -20.30
CA ILE A 939 14.39 0.13 -20.89
C ILE A 939 14.53 1.51 -20.21
N ALA A 940 14.78 1.56 -18.90
CA ALA A 940 15.00 2.83 -18.19
C ALA A 940 16.31 3.51 -18.64
N ARG A 941 17.42 2.76 -18.72
CA ARG A 941 18.70 3.26 -19.25
C ARG A 941 18.55 3.74 -20.70
N ALA A 942 17.97 2.92 -21.57
CA ALA A 942 17.76 3.30 -22.97
C ALA A 942 16.84 4.53 -23.12
N SER A 943 15.82 4.68 -22.26
CA SER A 943 14.97 5.87 -22.25
C SER A 943 15.72 7.14 -21.78
N PHE A 944 16.77 7.00 -20.97
CA PHE A 944 17.64 8.10 -20.56
C PHE A 944 18.58 8.54 -21.71
N GLU A 945 19.26 7.59 -22.36
CA GLU A 945 20.13 7.90 -23.52
C GLU A 945 19.29 8.47 -24.69
N GLU A 946 18.11 7.91 -24.96
CA GLU A 946 17.16 8.43 -25.96
C GLU A 946 16.65 9.84 -25.62
N ALA A 947 16.29 10.10 -24.35
CA ALA A 947 15.91 11.45 -23.91
C ALA A 947 17.07 12.46 -23.98
N ARG A 948 18.31 11.99 -24.09
CA ARG A 948 19.50 12.80 -24.32
C ARG A 948 19.78 13.10 -25.79
N GLY A 949 19.13 12.39 -26.72
CA GLY A 949 19.38 12.43 -28.16
C GLY A 949 20.27 11.30 -28.69
N ASP A 950 20.75 10.42 -27.81
CA ASP A 950 21.61 9.28 -28.15
C ASP A 950 20.74 8.04 -28.48
N PHE A 951 20.16 8.07 -29.69
CA PHE A 951 19.32 6.98 -30.20
C PHE A 951 20.14 5.69 -30.45
N GLU A 952 21.40 5.82 -30.90
CA GLU A 952 22.26 4.67 -31.19
C GLU A 952 22.67 3.95 -29.90
N GLY A 953 23.11 4.68 -28.87
CA GLY A 953 23.40 4.13 -27.54
C GLY A 953 22.17 3.54 -26.86
N ALA A 954 21.00 4.17 -27.01
CA ALA A 954 19.73 3.62 -26.54
C ALA A 954 19.39 2.27 -27.21
N ILE A 955 19.63 2.14 -28.52
CA ILE A 955 19.44 0.89 -29.26
C ILE A 955 20.50 -0.14 -28.86
N GLU A 956 21.78 0.23 -28.71
CA GLU A 956 22.85 -0.69 -28.33
C GLU A 956 22.59 -1.32 -26.95
N VAL A 957 22.14 -0.52 -25.96
CA VAL A 957 21.77 -1.02 -24.62
C VAL A 957 20.70 -2.12 -24.71
N LEU A 958 19.68 -1.93 -25.56
CA LEU A 958 18.56 -2.86 -25.70
C LEU A 958 18.93 -4.10 -26.53
N GLU A 959 19.73 -3.93 -27.59
CA GLU A 959 20.26 -5.03 -28.40
C GLU A 959 21.23 -5.90 -27.58
N LYS A 960 22.10 -5.28 -26.77
CA LYS A 960 22.97 -5.99 -25.82
C LYS A 960 22.16 -6.79 -24.81
N PHE A 961 21.12 -6.19 -24.22
CA PHE A 961 20.20 -6.90 -23.35
C PHE A 961 19.52 -8.08 -24.08
N LYS A 962 18.95 -7.86 -25.27
CA LYS A 962 18.28 -8.88 -26.08
C LYS A 962 19.19 -10.06 -26.42
N ARG A 963 20.47 -9.82 -26.73
CA ARG A 963 21.47 -10.88 -27.04
C ARG A 963 21.80 -11.73 -25.81
N GLN A 964 21.78 -11.13 -24.62
CA GLN A 964 22.05 -11.82 -23.35
C GLN A 964 20.80 -12.50 -22.77
N TYR A 965 19.62 -11.92 -23.03
CA TYR A 965 18.31 -12.33 -22.51
C TYR A 965 17.24 -12.24 -23.63
N PRO A 966 17.16 -13.23 -24.54
CA PRO A 966 16.20 -13.24 -25.64
C PRO A 966 14.75 -13.48 -25.18
N GLY A 967 13.78 -13.15 -26.03
CA GLY A 967 12.34 -13.42 -25.83
C GLY A 967 11.50 -12.28 -25.23
N PHE A 968 12.12 -11.17 -24.81
CA PHE A 968 11.41 -10.03 -24.23
C PHE A 968 10.78 -9.11 -25.30
N VAL A 969 9.56 -9.43 -25.74
CA VAL A 969 8.75 -8.65 -26.71
C VAL A 969 8.71 -7.14 -26.41
N VAL A 970 8.70 -6.75 -25.14
CA VAL A 970 8.70 -5.33 -24.71
C VAL A 970 10.01 -4.61 -25.07
N VAL A 971 11.14 -5.31 -25.02
CA VAL A 971 12.47 -4.78 -25.44
C VAL A 971 12.51 -4.64 -26.95
N GLU A 972 12.01 -5.63 -27.70
CA GLU A 972 11.97 -5.58 -29.18
C GLU A 972 11.07 -4.44 -29.67
N MET A 973 9.87 -4.31 -29.08
CA MET A 973 8.97 -3.19 -29.36
C MET A 973 9.56 -1.83 -28.94
N ARG A 974 10.42 -1.76 -27.92
CA ARG A 974 11.14 -0.53 -27.56
C ARG A 974 12.18 -0.19 -28.63
N ILE A 975 13.03 -1.13 -29.04
CA ILE A 975 14.03 -0.94 -30.11
C ILE A 975 13.37 -0.36 -31.37
N LEU A 976 12.33 -1.04 -31.87
CA LEU A 976 11.58 -0.62 -33.06
C LEU A 976 11.00 0.80 -32.91
N SER A 977 10.51 1.14 -31.72
CA SER A 977 9.95 2.45 -31.44
C SER A 977 11.01 3.57 -31.34
N THR A 978 12.21 3.25 -30.84
CA THR A 978 13.35 4.16 -30.75
C THR A 978 13.98 4.39 -32.13
N MET A 979 14.17 3.32 -32.94
CA MET A 979 14.56 3.45 -34.36
C MET A 979 13.58 4.34 -35.15
N ARG A 980 12.26 4.19 -34.90
CA ARG A 980 11.25 5.03 -35.55
C ARG A 980 11.38 6.51 -35.15
N ARG A 981 11.63 6.79 -33.87
CA ARG A 981 11.84 8.16 -33.36
C ARG A 981 13.16 8.79 -33.80
N GLN A 982 14.20 7.98 -34.01
CA GLN A 982 15.45 8.43 -34.63
C GLN A 982 15.19 9.00 -36.04
N VAL A 983 14.53 8.22 -36.90
CA VAL A 983 14.19 8.64 -38.28
C VAL A 983 13.27 9.88 -38.29
N GLU A 984 12.30 9.96 -37.36
CA GLU A 984 11.47 11.15 -37.13
C GLU A 984 12.31 12.37 -36.70
N SER A 985 13.29 12.21 -35.82
CA SER A 985 14.19 13.26 -35.31
C SER A 985 15.17 13.77 -36.37
N GLU A 986 15.69 12.87 -37.22
CA GLU A 986 16.53 13.18 -38.38
C GLU A 986 15.76 13.90 -39.50
N LYS A 987 14.42 14.01 -39.40
CA LYS A 987 13.50 14.46 -40.46
C LYS A 987 13.63 13.64 -41.76
N ASN A 988 14.12 12.42 -41.63
CA ASN A 988 14.38 11.52 -42.73
C ASN A 988 13.07 10.77 -43.08
N SER A 989 12.72 10.67 -44.36
CA SER A 989 11.52 9.92 -44.79
C SER A 989 11.80 8.43 -45.03
N ASN A 990 13.06 7.99 -44.90
CA ASN A 990 13.47 6.62 -45.14
C ASN A 990 13.30 5.73 -43.89
N TYR A 991 12.17 5.05 -43.81
CA TYR A 991 11.89 4.06 -42.76
C TYR A 991 12.32 2.61 -43.12
N ALA A 992 13.19 2.42 -44.13
CA ALA A 992 13.56 1.09 -44.62
C ALA A 992 14.12 0.16 -43.52
N ASP A 993 14.97 0.66 -42.63
CA ASP A 993 15.57 -0.15 -41.56
C ASP A 993 14.56 -0.53 -40.47
N VAL A 994 13.59 0.34 -40.17
CA VAL A 994 12.47 0.04 -39.26
C VAL A 994 11.59 -1.06 -39.83
N ILE A 995 11.26 -0.99 -41.13
CA ILE A 995 10.49 -2.03 -41.84
C ILE A 995 11.28 -3.33 -41.87
N THR A 996 12.57 -3.28 -42.20
CA THR A 996 13.48 -4.44 -42.23
C THR A 996 13.60 -5.10 -40.85
N ALA A 997 13.60 -4.32 -39.76
CA ALA A 997 13.60 -4.84 -38.40
C ALA A 997 12.27 -5.54 -38.04
N TYR A 998 11.12 -4.98 -38.42
CA TYR A 998 9.83 -5.67 -38.32
C TYR A 998 9.80 -6.96 -39.14
N GLU A 999 10.20 -6.94 -40.40
CA GLU A 999 10.21 -8.12 -41.28
C GLU A 999 11.13 -9.22 -40.76
N LYS A 1000 12.32 -8.87 -40.23
CA LYS A 1000 13.20 -9.83 -39.54
C LYS A 1000 12.49 -10.56 -38.41
N LEU A 1001 11.75 -9.86 -37.55
CA LEU A 1001 10.99 -10.47 -36.46
C LEU A 1001 9.76 -11.27 -36.96
N ILE A 1002 9.08 -10.81 -38.01
CA ILE A 1002 7.94 -11.52 -38.59
C ILE A 1002 8.37 -12.85 -39.22
N TYR A 1003 9.54 -12.89 -39.87
CA TYR A 1003 10.01 -14.04 -40.65
C TYR A 1003 11.10 -14.89 -39.96
N ALA A 1004 11.50 -14.57 -38.73
CA ALA A 1004 12.47 -15.38 -37.98
C ALA A 1004 11.94 -16.80 -37.65
N PRO A 1005 12.79 -17.84 -37.70
CA PRO A 1005 12.36 -19.24 -37.58
C PRO A 1005 12.01 -19.69 -36.16
N ASP A 1006 12.44 -18.92 -35.15
CA ASP A 1006 12.15 -19.11 -33.72
C ASP A 1006 10.86 -18.38 -33.28
N THR A 1007 10.37 -17.44 -34.09
CA THR A 1007 9.19 -16.65 -33.76
C THR A 1007 7.90 -17.45 -33.98
N SER A 1008 7.11 -17.60 -32.92
CA SER A 1008 5.85 -18.36 -32.96
C SER A 1008 4.82 -17.72 -33.89
N ARG A 1009 3.94 -18.55 -34.46
CA ARG A 1009 2.86 -18.15 -35.38
C ARG A 1009 2.09 -16.92 -34.90
N HIS A 1010 1.62 -16.91 -33.65
CA HIS A 1010 0.88 -15.79 -33.09
C HIS A 1010 1.74 -14.53 -32.81
N LEU A 1011 3.03 -14.68 -32.51
CA LEU A 1011 3.94 -13.55 -32.30
C LEU A 1011 4.33 -12.91 -33.64
N SER A 1012 4.51 -13.72 -34.70
CA SER A 1012 4.67 -13.27 -36.08
C SER A 1012 3.49 -12.39 -36.51
N SER A 1013 2.26 -12.83 -36.24
CA SER A 1013 1.04 -12.07 -36.51
C SER A 1013 0.91 -10.79 -35.67
N PHE A 1014 1.36 -10.80 -34.41
CA PHE A 1014 1.44 -9.60 -33.59
C PHE A 1014 2.39 -8.56 -34.21
N TYR A 1015 3.60 -8.96 -34.62
CA TYR A 1015 4.55 -8.06 -35.28
C TYR A 1015 4.07 -7.60 -36.66
N ALA A 1016 3.39 -8.46 -37.43
CA ALA A 1016 2.79 -8.08 -38.71
C ALA A 1016 1.68 -7.03 -38.56
N GLU A 1017 0.85 -7.12 -37.52
CA GLU A 1017 -0.12 -6.06 -37.21
C GLU A 1017 0.58 -4.75 -36.85
N LYS A 1018 1.63 -4.77 -36.02
CA LYS A 1018 2.36 -3.55 -35.66
C LYS A 1018 3.02 -2.90 -36.88
N LEU A 1019 3.58 -3.70 -37.79
CA LEU A 1019 4.08 -3.23 -39.08
C LEU A 1019 2.96 -2.62 -39.93
N ALA A 1020 1.84 -3.32 -40.13
CA ALA A 1020 0.71 -2.81 -40.93
C ALA A 1020 0.15 -1.50 -40.37
N ARG A 1021 0.02 -1.40 -39.04
CA ARG A 1021 -0.43 -0.18 -38.34
C ARG A 1021 0.55 0.98 -38.50
N PHE A 1022 1.86 0.70 -38.44
CA PHE A 1022 2.91 1.68 -38.72
C PHE A 1022 2.87 2.17 -40.17
N LEU A 1023 2.75 1.25 -41.14
CA LEU A 1023 2.62 1.57 -42.57
C LEU A 1023 1.39 2.46 -42.83
N ALA A 1024 0.23 2.10 -42.28
CA ALA A 1024 -1.03 2.81 -42.49
C ALA A 1024 -1.10 4.18 -41.79
N LYS A 1025 -0.59 4.31 -40.54
CA LYS A 1025 -0.77 5.54 -39.73
C LYS A 1025 0.45 6.46 -39.66
N VAL A 1026 1.65 6.01 -40.05
CA VAL A 1026 2.88 6.85 -40.06
C VAL A 1026 3.40 7.08 -41.49
N ARG A 1027 3.40 6.07 -42.36
CA ARG A 1027 3.78 6.23 -43.78
C ARG A 1027 2.61 6.56 -44.72
N ASN A 1028 1.37 6.57 -44.22
CA ASN A 1028 0.12 6.64 -45.00
C ASN A 1028 0.01 5.58 -46.13
N ASP A 1029 0.78 4.50 -46.03
CA ASP A 1029 0.88 3.44 -47.04
C ASP A 1029 -0.14 2.34 -46.73
N ARG A 1030 -1.43 2.69 -46.85
CA ARG A 1030 -2.57 1.79 -46.62
C ARG A 1030 -2.50 0.54 -47.52
N LYS A 1031 -1.92 0.65 -48.73
CA LYS A 1031 -1.76 -0.48 -49.67
C LYS A 1031 -0.67 -1.47 -49.22
N ALA A 1032 0.47 -1.01 -48.70
CA ALA A 1032 1.44 -1.91 -48.09
C ALA A 1032 0.92 -2.53 -46.78
N ALA A 1033 0.13 -1.78 -46.00
CA ALA A 1033 -0.50 -2.29 -44.77
C ALA A 1033 -1.44 -3.47 -45.04
N ASP A 1034 -2.37 -3.34 -46.00
CA ASP A 1034 -3.25 -4.43 -46.43
C ASP A 1034 -2.45 -5.66 -46.92
N LYS A 1035 -1.42 -5.43 -47.74
CA LYS A 1035 -0.53 -6.49 -48.24
C LYS A 1035 0.22 -7.23 -47.11
N VAL A 1036 0.60 -6.54 -46.03
CA VAL A 1036 1.21 -7.16 -44.84
C VAL A 1036 0.18 -7.98 -44.07
N LEU A 1037 -1.04 -7.47 -43.87
CA LEU A 1037 -2.10 -8.21 -43.18
C LEU A 1037 -2.53 -9.47 -43.94
N ARG A 1038 -2.70 -9.41 -45.27
CA ARG A 1038 -3.03 -10.59 -46.10
C ARG A 1038 -1.93 -11.64 -46.07
N LYS A 1039 -0.65 -11.25 -46.15
CA LYS A 1039 0.49 -12.14 -45.94
C LYS A 1039 0.56 -12.75 -44.53
N ALA A 1040 0.05 -12.05 -43.51
CA ALA A 1040 -0.07 -12.61 -42.17
C ALA A 1040 -1.19 -13.66 -42.12
N ILE A 1041 -2.34 -13.39 -42.75
CA ILE A 1041 -3.47 -14.32 -42.86
C ILE A 1041 -3.07 -15.60 -43.63
N GLU A 1042 -2.23 -15.52 -44.66
CA GLU A 1042 -1.65 -16.70 -45.34
C GLU A 1042 -0.87 -17.63 -44.39
N ARG A 1043 -0.28 -17.10 -43.31
CA ARG A 1043 0.47 -17.85 -42.29
C ARG A 1043 -0.34 -18.16 -41.03
N ASP A 1044 -1.44 -17.44 -40.81
CA ASP A 1044 -2.22 -17.45 -39.58
C ASP A 1044 -3.74 -17.33 -39.87
N TYR A 1045 -4.25 -18.26 -40.68
CA TYR A 1045 -5.57 -18.20 -41.33
C TYR A 1045 -6.78 -18.33 -40.40
N ASP A 1046 -6.60 -18.86 -39.18
CA ASP A 1046 -7.65 -18.94 -38.14
C ASP A 1046 -7.66 -17.71 -37.19
N ASN A 1047 -6.70 -16.79 -37.33
CA ASN A 1047 -6.56 -15.64 -36.45
C ASN A 1047 -7.46 -14.47 -36.89
N ILE A 1048 -8.72 -14.50 -36.46
CA ILE A 1048 -9.73 -13.45 -36.68
C ILE A 1048 -9.22 -12.02 -36.38
N LYS A 1049 -8.25 -11.81 -35.46
CA LYS A 1049 -7.69 -10.47 -35.22
C LYS A 1049 -7.17 -9.81 -36.50
N LEU A 1050 -6.52 -10.58 -37.37
CA LEU A 1050 -5.94 -10.07 -38.62
C LEU A 1050 -7.03 -9.64 -39.61
N PHE A 1051 -8.12 -10.40 -39.70
CA PHE A 1051 -9.28 -10.04 -40.51
C PHE A 1051 -9.98 -8.78 -40.00
N LEU A 1052 -10.16 -8.65 -38.67
CA LEU A 1052 -10.67 -7.42 -38.08
C LEU A 1052 -9.76 -6.22 -38.37
N GLN A 1053 -8.44 -6.41 -38.43
CA GLN A 1053 -7.49 -5.35 -38.78
C GLN A 1053 -7.49 -4.99 -40.27
N VAL A 1054 -7.85 -5.90 -41.17
CA VAL A 1054 -8.13 -5.56 -42.58
C VAL A 1054 -9.41 -4.72 -42.67
N ILE A 1055 -10.45 -5.09 -41.92
CA ILE A 1055 -11.71 -4.34 -41.85
C ILE A 1055 -11.48 -2.93 -41.28
N ASP A 1056 -10.84 -2.80 -40.11
CA ASP A 1056 -10.52 -1.52 -39.46
C ASP A 1056 -9.62 -0.59 -40.34
N LEU A 1057 -8.82 -1.18 -41.24
CA LEU A 1057 -7.99 -0.44 -42.20
C LEU A 1057 -8.82 0.21 -43.31
N VAL A 1058 -9.86 -0.48 -43.81
CA VAL A 1058 -10.79 0.07 -44.81
C VAL A 1058 -11.77 1.05 -44.17
N TYR A 1059 -12.31 0.75 -42.99
CA TYR A 1059 -13.16 1.68 -42.22
C TYR A 1059 -12.47 3.02 -41.89
N SER A 1060 -11.13 3.08 -41.91
CA SER A 1060 -10.37 4.30 -41.63
C SER A 1060 -9.70 4.91 -42.87
N THR A 1061 -10.31 4.78 -44.05
CA THR A 1061 -10.11 5.68 -45.19
C THR A 1061 -10.85 7.01 -44.98
N GLU A 1062 -10.41 8.08 -45.63
CA GLU A 1062 -11.04 9.41 -45.51
C GLU A 1062 -12.35 9.50 -46.31
N GLU A 1063 -12.40 8.83 -47.46
CA GLU A 1063 -13.64 8.50 -48.18
C GLU A 1063 -13.93 7.02 -47.92
N MET A 1064 -14.99 6.72 -47.16
CA MET A 1064 -15.41 5.35 -46.85
C MET A 1064 -16.28 4.82 -48.00
N SER A 1065 -15.74 3.90 -48.79
CA SER A 1065 -16.49 3.24 -49.87
C SER A 1065 -17.17 1.99 -49.33
N GLU A 1066 -18.50 2.04 -49.21
CA GLU A 1066 -19.35 0.94 -48.72
C GLU A 1066 -18.98 -0.41 -49.35
N THR A 1067 -18.85 -0.45 -50.68
CA THR A 1067 -18.40 -1.61 -51.46
C THR A 1067 -17.09 -2.22 -50.95
N SER A 1068 -16.11 -1.40 -50.58
CA SER A 1068 -14.80 -1.87 -50.10
C SER A 1068 -14.85 -2.40 -48.67
N VAL A 1069 -15.75 -1.86 -47.83
CA VAL A 1069 -16.01 -2.39 -46.48
C VAL A 1069 -16.74 -3.73 -46.58
N LEU A 1070 -17.74 -3.84 -47.46
CA LEU A 1070 -18.45 -5.09 -47.74
C LEU A 1070 -17.50 -6.16 -48.29
N ASP A 1071 -16.63 -5.83 -49.24
CA ASP A 1071 -15.57 -6.73 -49.74
C ASP A 1071 -14.63 -7.22 -48.62
N ALA A 1072 -14.29 -6.36 -47.65
CA ALA A 1072 -13.44 -6.74 -46.51
C ALA A 1072 -14.15 -7.71 -45.54
N PHE A 1073 -15.43 -7.48 -45.25
CA PHE A 1073 -16.27 -8.41 -44.49
C PHE A 1073 -16.45 -9.75 -45.24
N ASP A 1074 -16.78 -9.70 -46.53
CA ASP A 1074 -17.01 -10.88 -47.36
C ASP A 1074 -15.75 -11.73 -47.52
N PHE A 1075 -14.57 -11.11 -47.67
CA PHE A 1075 -13.27 -11.79 -47.64
C PHE A 1075 -13.08 -12.58 -46.34
N ALA A 1076 -13.47 -12.00 -45.20
CA ALA A 1076 -13.38 -12.64 -43.91
C ALA A 1076 -14.44 -13.75 -43.70
N LEU A 1077 -15.66 -13.59 -44.24
CA LEU A 1077 -16.72 -14.60 -44.22
C LEU A 1077 -16.42 -15.80 -45.13
N LYS A 1078 -15.75 -15.57 -46.27
CA LYS A 1078 -15.32 -16.59 -47.25
C LYS A 1078 -14.03 -17.33 -46.84
N SER A 1079 -13.39 -16.92 -45.73
CA SER A 1079 -12.14 -17.50 -45.20
C SER A 1079 -12.30 -18.90 -44.56
N GLN A 1080 -11.22 -19.42 -43.95
CA GLN A 1080 -11.24 -20.65 -43.12
C GLN A 1080 -11.47 -20.39 -41.61
N LEU A 1081 -11.92 -19.21 -41.21
CA LEU A 1081 -12.28 -18.92 -39.81
C LEU A 1081 -13.34 -19.89 -39.26
N GLY A 1082 -13.28 -20.15 -37.94
CA GLY A 1082 -14.26 -20.97 -37.25
C GLY A 1082 -15.68 -20.39 -37.32
N LEU A 1083 -16.70 -21.25 -37.25
CA LEU A 1083 -18.11 -20.85 -37.41
C LEU A 1083 -18.53 -19.76 -36.40
N GLU A 1084 -18.06 -19.81 -35.16
CA GLU A 1084 -18.30 -18.76 -34.16
C GLU A 1084 -17.74 -17.40 -34.59
N ASP A 1085 -16.52 -17.37 -35.11
CA ASP A 1085 -15.83 -16.16 -35.54
C ASP A 1085 -16.45 -15.58 -36.82
N LYS A 1086 -16.88 -16.44 -37.74
CA LYS A 1086 -17.69 -16.05 -38.90
C LYS A 1086 -19.02 -15.43 -38.49
N ILE A 1087 -19.68 -15.94 -37.45
CA ILE A 1087 -20.93 -15.36 -36.92
C ILE A 1087 -20.66 -13.99 -36.29
N ARG A 1088 -19.55 -13.79 -35.54
CA ARG A 1088 -19.14 -12.48 -35.01
C ARG A 1088 -18.88 -11.45 -36.12
N ILE A 1089 -18.25 -11.86 -37.21
CA ILE A 1089 -17.99 -11.00 -38.39
C ILE A 1089 -19.29 -10.74 -39.18
N SER A 1090 -20.14 -11.76 -39.32
CA SER A 1090 -21.45 -11.64 -39.99
C SER A 1090 -22.37 -10.68 -39.25
N GLN A 1091 -22.38 -10.71 -37.92
CA GLN A 1091 -23.06 -9.69 -37.11
C GLN A 1091 -22.50 -8.30 -37.39
N ARG A 1092 -21.17 -8.09 -37.31
CA ARG A 1092 -20.58 -6.78 -37.61
C ARG A 1092 -20.83 -6.26 -39.03
N LYS A 1093 -21.06 -7.13 -40.02
CA LYS A 1093 -21.53 -6.74 -41.36
C LYS A 1093 -23.02 -6.36 -41.37
N LEU A 1094 -23.87 -7.02 -40.58
CA LEU A 1094 -25.27 -6.66 -40.42
C LEU A 1094 -25.41 -5.31 -39.68
N ASP A 1095 -24.69 -5.15 -38.57
CA ASP A 1095 -24.58 -3.89 -37.81
C ASP A 1095 -24.17 -2.72 -38.75
N PHE A 1096 -23.19 -2.94 -39.62
CA PHE A 1096 -22.74 -1.96 -40.62
C PHE A 1096 -23.82 -1.60 -41.65
N LEU A 1097 -24.54 -2.59 -42.17
CA LEU A 1097 -25.59 -2.36 -43.16
C LEU A 1097 -26.76 -1.57 -42.55
N GLU A 1098 -27.19 -1.93 -41.32
CA GLU A 1098 -28.24 -1.23 -40.57
C GLU A 1098 -27.85 0.20 -40.17
N GLU A 1099 -26.58 0.45 -39.81
CA GLU A 1099 -26.12 1.79 -39.40
C GLU A 1099 -25.78 2.73 -40.59
N LEU A 1100 -25.27 2.19 -41.71
CA LEU A 1100 -24.59 2.99 -42.74
C LEU A 1100 -24.95 2.66 -44.20
N SER A 1101 -25.74 1.63 -44.50
CA SER A 1101 -26.25 1.39 -45.85
C SER A 1101 -27.56 2.16 -46.09
N SER A 1102 -27.92 2.31 -47.36
CA SER A 1102 -29.25 2.74 -47.80
C SER A 1102 -30.00 1.66 -48.60
N ASP A 1103 -29.42 0.46 -48.75
CA ASP A 1103 -29.99 -0.64 -49.52
C ASP A 1103 -30.66 -1.66 -48.59
N VAL A 1104 -31.99 -1.65 -48.57
CA VAL A 1104 -32.81 -2.54 -47.74
C VAL A 1104 -32.83 -3.98 -48.27
N GLU A 1105 -32.70 -4.18 -49.60
CA GLU A 1105 -32.63 -5.52 -50.17
C GLU A 1105 -31.32 -6.22 -49.74
N LEU A 1106 -30.22 -5.46 -49.65
CA LEU A 1106 -28.94 -5.93 -49.15
C LEU A 1106 -28.93 -6.23 -47.64
N ILE A 1107 -29.71 -5.48 -46.84
CA ILE A 1107 -29.95 -5.79 -45.41
C ILE A 1107 -30.69 -7.12 -45.29
N GLU A 1108 -31.83 -7.29 -45.98
CA GLU A 1108 -32.64 -8.51 -45.91
C GLU A 1108 -31.87 -9.75 -46.42
N GLU A 1109 -31.10 -9.65 -47.50
CA GLU A 1109 -30.26 -10.76 -47.99
C GLU A 1109 -29.21 -11.16 -46.93
N HIS A 1110 -28.53 -10.18 -46.32
CA HIS A 1110 -27.47 -10.46 -45.35
C HIS A 1110 -28.03 -10.89 -43.97
N GLU A 1111 -29.23 -10.48 -43.58
CA GLU A 1111 -29.95 -10.99 -42.39
C GLU A 1111 -30.27 -12.49 -42.58
N VAL A 1112 -30.84 -12.87 -43.73
CA VAL A 1112 -31.11 -14.27 -44.09
C VAL A 1112 -29.81 -15.08 -44.10
N TYR A 1113 -28.73 -14.53 -44.67
CA TYR A 1113 -27.41 -15.16 -44.64
C TYR A 1113 -26.88 -15.34 -43.20
N HIS A 1114 -26.99 -14.32 -42.34
CA HIS A 1114 -26.58 -14.37 -40.94
C HIS A 1114 -27.31 -15.48 -40.17
N TYR A 1115 -28.64 -15.52 -40.25
CA TYR A 1115 -29.41 -16.58 -39.59
C TYR A 1115 -29.15 -17.97 -40.18
N SER A 1116 -28.79 -18.06 -41.47
CA SER A 1116 -28.33 -19.33 -42.07
C SER A 1116 -27.03 -19.84 -41.40
N LEU A 1117 -26.08 -18.96 -41.07
CA LEU A 1117 -24.85 -19.32 -40.33
C LEU A 1117 -25.16 -19.70 -38.88
N VAL A 1118 -25.98 -18.91 -38.18
CA VAL A 1118 -26.41 -19.20 -36.80
C VAL A 1118 -27.13 -20.56 -36.70
N SER A 1119 -27.89 -20.95 -37.73
CA SER A 1119 -28.60 -22.24 -37.77
C SER A 1119 -27.65 -23.46 -37.75
N GLN A 1120 -26.42 -23.31 -38.25
CA GLN A 1120 -25.40 -24.35 -38.38
C GLN A 1120 -24.66 -24.65 -37.07
N LEU A 1121 -24.75 -23.77 -36.05
CA LEU A 1121 -24.19 -24.04 -34.73
C LEU A 1121 -24.92 -25.24 -34.07
N PRO A 1122 -24.24 -26.16 -33.37
CA PRO A 1122 -24.92 -27.21 -32.61
C PRO A 1122 -25.84 -26.61 -31.53
N ALA A 1123 -26.93 -27.31 -31.19
CA ALA A 1123 -27.97 -26.80 -30.27
C ALA A 1123 -27.45 -26.50 -28.84
N THR A 1124 -26.27 -27.01 -28.48
CA THR A 1124 -25.58 -26.79 -27.20
C THR A 1124 -24.61 -25.61 -27.22
N ALA A 1125 -24.36 -24.98 -28.38
CA ALA A 1125 -23.43 -23.86 -28.51
C ALA A 1125 -23.98 -22.59 -27.81
N PRO A 1126 -23.21 -21.94 -26.92
CA PRO A 1126 -23.70 -20.82 -26.12
C PRO A 1126 -24.02 -19.57 -26.95
N ILE A 1127 -23.45 -19.44 -28.14
CA ILE A 1127 -23.72 -18.32 -29.05
C ILE A 1127 -25.14 -18.40 -29.64
N ARG A 1128 -25.65 -19.61 -29.92
CA ARG A 1128 -26.94 -19.82 -30.59
C ARG A 1128 -28.13 -19.30 -29.78
N THR A 1129 -28.02 -19.22 -28.46
CA THR A 1129 -29.08 -18.72 -27.57
C THR A 1129 -29.17 -17.20 -27.48
N ARG A 1130 -28.18 -16.44 -27.99
CA ARG A 1130 -28.27 -14.97 -28.10
C ARG A 1130 -29.06 -14.49 -29.33
N PHE A 1131 -29.13 -15.32 -30.36
CA PHE A 1131 -29.70 -14.97 -31.67
C PHE A 1131 -31.04 -15.66 -31.97
N MET A 1132 -31.69 -16.25 -30.95
CA MET A 1132 -33.03 -16.82 -31.07
C MET A 1132 -34.06 -15.94 -30.38
N ASN A 1133 -34.94 -15.31 -31.17
CA ASN A 1133 -36.11 -14.60 -30.66
C ASN A 1133 -37.04 -15.56 -29.89
N GLY A 1134 -37.79 -15.00 -28.92
CA GLY A 1134 -38.32 -15.69 -27.73
C GLY A 1134 -39.28 -16.88 -27.92
N ASN A 1135 -39.61 -17.27 -29.16
CA ASN A 1135 -40.42 -18.46 -29.49
C ASN A 1135 -39.60 -19.63 -30.07
N GLY A 1136 -38.27 -19.53 -30.15
CA GLY A 1136 -37.39 -20.64 -30.52
C GLY A 1136 -37.52 -21.12 -31.97
N ARG A 1137 -38.09 -20.32 -32.86
CA ARG A 1137 -38.20 -20.58 -34.30
C ARG A 1137 -37.38 -19.56 -35.09
N LEU A 1138 -36.70 -20.03 -36.14
CA LEU A 1138 -36.29 -19.17 -37.24
C LEU A 1138 -37.55 -18.64 -37.96
N PRO A 1139 -37.49 -17.47 -38.62
CA PRO A 1139 -38.57 -17.02 -39.50
C PRO A 1139 -38.76 -18.02 -40.64
N MET A 1140 -39.87 -18.78 -40.58
CA MET A 1140 -40.27 -19.69 -41.65
C MET A 1140 -41.07 -18.91 -42.69
N ALA A 1141 -40.74 -19.11 -43.97
CA ALA A 1141 -41.52 -18.61 -45.09
C ALA A 1141 -43.02 -19.03 -44.97
N PRO A 1142 -43.96 -18.20 -45.48
CA PRO A 1142 -45.39 -18.39 -45.22
C PRO A 1142 -45.92 -19.73 -45.72
N MET A 1143 -46.59 -20.47 -44.83
CA MET A 1143 -46.96 -21.87 -45.01
C MET A 1143 -48.48 -22.06 -45.14
N GLN A 1144 -48.93 -22.97 -46.01
CA GLN A 1144 -50.36 -23.26 -46.22
C GLN A 1144 -50.96 -24.20 -45.15
N TRP A 1145 -52.29 -24.27 -45.13
CA TRP A 1145 -53.11 -24.76 -44.00
C TRP A 1145 -53.19 -26.30 -43.87
N GLY A 1146 -53.33 -26.80 -42.64
CA GLY A 1146 -53.63 -28.20 -42.33
C GLY A 1146 -54.10 -28.44 -40.88
N MET A 1147 -55.19 -29.19 -40.69
CA MET A 1147 -55.89 -29.39 -39.42
C MET A 1147 -55.22 -30.37 -38.41
N GLY A 1148 -55.27 -30.03 -37.12
CA GLY A 1148 -55.75 -30.95 -36.07
C GLY A 1148 -54.75 -31.73 -35.19
N GLY A 1149 -55.10 -31.87 -33.89
CA GLY A 1149 -54.62 -32.96 -33.02
C GLY A 1149 -53.64 -32.60 -31.88
N VAL A 1150 -54.02 -32.97 -30.64
CA VAL A 1150 -53.25 -32.95 -29.38
C VAL A 1150 -53.82 -34.12 -28.55
N PRO A 1151 -53.06 -35.06 -27.92
CA PRO A 1151 -52.17 -34.75 -26.78
C PRO A 1151 -50.98 -35.71 -26.45
N GLN A 1152 -50.36 -35.46 -25.28
CA GLN A 1152 -49.67 -36.36 -24.31
C GLN A 1152 -48.11 -36.52 -24.27
N GLN A 1153 -47.58 -36.08 -23.11
CA GLN A 1153 -46.63 -36.73 -22.17
C GLN A 1153 -45.14 -37.05 -22.48
N MET A 1154 -44.28 -36.46 -21.61
CA MET A 1154 -43.10 -37.03 -20.91
C MET A 1154 -41.80 -37.41 -21.67
N GLY A 1155 -40.68 -37.39 -20.93
CA GLY A 1155 -39.30 -37.65 -21.40
C GLY A 1155 -38.55 -36.35 -21.76
N GLN A 1156 -37.82 -35.63 -20.90
CA GLN A 1156 -36.79 -35.99 -19.90
C GLN A 1156 -35.40 -36.28 -20.51
N VAL A 1157 -34.34 -35.96 -19.73
CA VAL A 1157 -32.92 -36.35 -19.90
C VAL A 1157 -31.97 -35.40 -20.68
N MET A 1158 -31.43 -34.45 -19.91
CA MET A 1158 -29.98 -34.16 -19.72
C MET A 1158 -29.04 -33.67 -20.86
N ASN A 1159 -28.32 -32.61 -20.49
CA ASN A 1159 -26.85 -32.43 -20.49
C ASN A 1159 -26.06 -31.78 -21.67
N GLN A 1160 -25.09 -30.98 -21.20
CA GLN A 1160 -23.75 -30.72 -21.75
C GLN A 1160 -23.64 -29.93 -23.08
N GLN A 1161 -23.35 -28.62 -22.92
CA GLN A 1161 -22.06 -27.98 -23.27
C GLN A 1161 -21.20 -28.66 -24.36
N PRO A 1162 -20.57 -27.90 -25.29
CA PRO A 1162 -19.43 -27.07 -24.85
C PRO A 1162 -19.13 -25.73 -25.58
N VAL A 1163 -18.36 -24.88 -24.88
CA VAL A 1163 -17.15 -24.13 -25.31
C VAL A 1163 -17.02 -23.67 -26.77
N PHE A 1164 -16.80 -22.36 -26.99
CA PHE A 1164 -15.53 -21.82 -27.55
C PHE A 1164 -15.35 -20.30 -27.31
N ALA A 1165 -14.16 -19.81 -27.66
CA ALA A 1165 -13.60 -18.46 -27.57
C ALA A 1165 -12.30 -18.43 -28.43
N PRO A 1166 -11.56 -17.30 -28.62
CA PRO A 1166 -11.82 -15.90 -28.27
C PRO A 1166 -11.63 -14.92 -29.48
N THR A 1167 -11.69 -13.60 -29.27
CA THR A 1167 -11.17 -12.61 -30.22
C THR A 1167 -10.64 -11.35 -29.52
N VAL A 1168 -9.70 -10.62 -30.13
CA VAL A 1168 -9.03 -9.43 -29.58
C VAL A 1168 -8.79 -8.36 -30.65
N VAL A 1169 -9.08 -7.10 -30.34
CA VAL A 1169 -8.41 -5.89 -30.88
C VAL A 1169 -8.27 -4.94 -29.66
N GLN A 1170 -7.13 -4.40 -29.22
CA GLN A 1170 -5.82 -4.06 -29.78
C GLN A 1170 -5.73 -2.59 -30.28
N ALA A 1171 -5.74 -1.63 -29.34
CA ALA A 1171 -5.78 -0.17 -29.54
C ALA A 1171 -4.48 0.45 -30.10
N GLN A 1172 -4.60 1.65 -30.70
CA GLN A 1172 -3.56 2.30 -31.52
C GLN A 1172 -2.59 3.17 -30.70
N ILE A 1173 -1.44 3.50 -31.30
CA ILE A 1173 -0.42 4.42 -30.77
C ILE A 1173 -0.26 5.57 -31.76
N GLN A 1174 -0.25 6.81 -31.27
CA GLN A 1174 0.33 7.95 -32.00
C GLN A 1174 1.39 8.67 -31.12
N PRO A 1175 2.38 9.35 -31.72
CA PRO A 1175 3.54 9.93 -31.02
C PRO A 1175 3.39 11.48 -30.87
N PRO A 1176 4.43 12.27 -30.54
CA PRO A 1176 4.26 13.45 -29.68
C PRO A 1176 4.03 14.78 -30.42
N VAL A 1177 3.44 15.73 -29.70
CA VAL A 1177 3.41 17.16 -30.05
C VAL A 1177 4.43 17.91 -29.16
N GLN A 1178 5.00 18.98 -29.71
CA GLN A 1178 6.27 19.58 -29.27
C GLN A 1178 6.21 20.27 -27.89
N LEU A 1179 7.31 20.14 -27.15
CA LEU A 1179 7.68 21.11 -26.10
C LEU A 1179 8.04 22.44 -26.76
N GLN A 1180 7.37 23.53 -26.38
CA GLN A 1180 7.94 24.86 -26.57
C GLN A 1180 8.92 25.14 -25.44
N ILE A 1181 10.20 25.32 -25.81
CA ILE A 1181 11.18 25.98 -24.96
C ILE A 1181 10.93 27.48 -25.12
N VAL A 1182 10.75 28.20 -24.01
CA VAL A 1182 10.97 29.64 -23.91
C VAL A 1182 12.06 29.83 -22.85
N GLU A 1183 13.07 30.61 -23.18
CA GLU A 1183 14.32 30.65 -22.44
C GLU A 1183 14.25 31.57 -21.21
N ASN A 1184 15.07 31.26 -20.20
CA ASN A 1184 15.36 32.20 -19.12
C ASN A 1184 16.12 33.42 -19.68
N VAL A 1185 15.71 34.62 -19.28
CA VAL A 1185 16.60 35.79 -19.26
C VAL A 1185 16.62 36.36 -17.85
N ALA A 1186 17.78 36.29 -17.21
CA ALA A 1186 18.06 36.96 -15.95
C ALA A 1186 19.13 38.03 -16.18
N SER A 1187 18.80 39.28 -15.87
CA SER A 1187 19.75 40.41 -15.74
C SER A 1187 19.25 41.25 -14.55
N VAL A 1188 19.93 41.28 -13.41
CA VAL A 1188 21.25 41.87 -13.12
C VAL A 1188 21.21 43.40 -13.17
N ALA A 1189 21.07 43.99 -11.99
CA ALA A 1189 21.48 45.34 -11.56
C ALA A 1189 21.02 46.59 -12.36
N SER A 1190 20.40 47.55 -11.68
CA SER A 1190 21.17 48.69 -11.09
C SER A 1190 20.31 49.76 -10.38
N VAL A 1191 20.93 50.42 -9.40
CA VAL A 1191 20.73 51.80 -8.89
C VAL A 1191 19.29 52.36 -8.84
N GLY A 1192 18.77 52.55 -7.62
CA GLY A 1192 17.46 53.19 -7.38
C GLY A 1192 17.49 54.72 -7.27
N GLN A 1193 16.34 55.29 -6.90
CA GLN A 1193 16.21 56.62 -6.30
C GLN A 1193 15.02 56.67 -5.31
N THR A 1194 15.04 57.68 -4.44
CA THR A 1194 14.15 57.93 -3.29
C THR A 1194 13.56 59.36 -3.41
N PRO A 1195 12.91 59.94 -2.39
CA PRO A 1195 11.75 59.52 -1.58
C PRO A 1195 10.61 60.59 -1.59
N GLU A 1196 9.48 60.33 -0.91
CA GLU A 1196 8.62 61.34 -0.22
C GLU A 1196 7.61 60.57 0.66
N THR A 1197 7.78 60.38 1.99
CA THR A 1197 7.58 61.30 3.15
C THR A 1197 6.18 61.87 3.33
N PHE A 1198 5.49 61.55 4.44
CA PHE A 1198 5.11 62.51 5.51
C PHE A 1198 4.49 61.84 6.78
N ASN A 1199 5.02 62.23 7.95
CA ASN A 1199 4.56 62.20 9.37
C ASN A 1199 3.21 61.50 9.75
N SER A 1200 3.09 60.56 10.71
CA SER A 1200 3.40 60.56 12.18
C SER A 1200 2.52 61.50 13.05
N PRO A 1201 2.34 61.34 14.40
CA PRO A 1201 2.38 60.18 15.33
C PRO A 1201 1.24 60.19 16.44
N ILE A 1202 1.42 59.51 17.61
CA ILE A 1202 0.73 59.68 18.94
C ILE A 1202 -0.69 59.03 19.08
N ALA A 1203 -1.17 58.41 20.18
CA ALA A 1203 -0.70 57.96 21.53
C ALA A 1203 -1.49 56.65 21.94
N VAL A 1204 -1.00 55.66 22.72
CA VAL A 1204 -0.65 55.56 24.17
C VAL A 1204 -1.84 55.53 25.18
N ALA A 1205 -2.12 54.34 25.76
CA ALA A 1205 -2.73 54.01 27.08
C ALA A 1205 -3.18 52.50 27.03
N GLU A 1206 -2.70 51.57 27.87
CA GLU A 1206 -3.15 51.22 29.25
C GLU A 1206 -4.59 50.63 29.33
N SER A 1207 -4.90 49.52 30.03
CA SER A 1207 -4.11 48.66 30.95
C SER A 1207 -4.61 47.19 31.02
N THR A 1208 -3.84 46.32 31.68
CA THR A 1208 -4.17 44.96 32.22
C THR A 1208 -5.11 45.05 33.45
N PRO A 1209 -5.55 43.95 34.15
CA PRO A 1209 -5.09 42.54 34.13
C PRO A 1209 -6.15 41.39 34.23
N MET A 1210 -5.67 40.13 34.16
CA MET A 1210 -6.06 38.87 34.88
C MET A 1210 -7.56 38.53 35.10
N GLU A 1211 -8.03 37.30 34.92
CA GLU A 1211 -7.44 36.00 35.34
C GLU A 1211 -7.17 34.98 34.20
#